data_AF-A0A848ZVC8-F1
#
_entry.id   AF-A0A848ZVC8-F1
#
_cell.length_a   1.000
_cell.length_b   1.000
_cell.length_c   1.000
_cell.angle_alpha   90.00
_cell.angle_beta   90.00
_cell.angle_gamma   90.00
#
_symmetry.space_group_name_H-M   'P 1'
#
loop_
_entity.id
_entity.type
_entity.pdbx_description
1 polymer ?
#
loop_
_entity_poly.entity_id
_entity_poly.type
_entity_poly.pdbx_seq_one_letter_code
_entity_poly.pdbx_strand_id
1 'polypeptide(L)'
;MKKCIAFIGFVFLLLLQGYAQNRGRAEKWTEAQIDAFIEMSELIPVQVTGDKDNRINVVIVNQWTSSDEEPYNSPDMRGEFVKDIEESLVAALTYGDERAQTAYSHYKEFFNVYGLWMPDTPEWKKGIDLEAMDAIRDKLFLPWKNEHRGWVTFLIMPNREKGGGGAARNLEKRVGNAVIAGNGIGKMLHEISHTCMSLGDEYTTAATGTSAFPTYASELEYEREKIKWRKWIEPSTPLPTPYEAEYLDKVGAFEGNQYHLVDYYRSTAQGCIMGAGVFDNTEEMCPVCNQRVSMRAYDLVDIIKSTVPEQKSIEIKGSKKIRFAVDHIVPEPNTQVVRWFLNGKLIASGTDELEVEFGEIAEYELICSITDETPNIRPDPPFARFPKVEVQWNVLNTAPTSDAKPLKVSTRTKNVDKKGGLFNVEPVVSGGRPPFTYKWSNGSTSGDLEDVGVGIYEVVVMDSEFRTAKARASIYESSLGTAGATKKSKKNKKKKSSIAVVADVKASEINKDNGAIALSVTGGQSPYNVKWKSAVYEYGKSIIYEPANAAITLPEHQIKTFFSASDNSYLDCKGGEGAVSWDVEVANSGFYPVDVIYGGINLKGSDARVSVNGKVQTKTMHFNQTRPLYTGWDVATMKVYLNEGVNKVAIVSNGQSIPNIN
;
A
#
# COMPACT_ATOMS: atom_id res chain seq x y z
N MET A 1 -15.94 -49.38 15.04
CA MET A 1 -15.56 -49.99 16.35
C MET A 1 -14.18 -49.57 16.85
N LYS A 2 -13.04 -49.84 16.17
CA LYS A 2 -11.72 -49.37 16.64
C LYS A 2 -11.59 -47.83 16.73
N LYS A 3 -12.19 -47.08 15.80
CA LYS A 3 -12.30 -45.60 15.88
C LYS A 3 -13.19 -45.11 17.04
N CYS A 4 -14.28 -45.82 17.36
CA CYS A 4 -15.17 -45.50 18.49
C CYS A 4 -14.55 -45.79 19.87
N ILE A 5 -13.62 -46.74 19.96
CA ILE A 5 -12.96 -47.09 21.24
C ILE A 5 -11.82 -46.10 21.55
N ALA A 6 -11.12 -45.61 20.52
CA ALA A 6 -10.18 -44.49 20.66
C ALA A 6 -10.92 -43.17 21.01
N PHE A 7 -12.10 -42.95 20.42
CA PHE A 7 -13.01 -41.82 20.68
C PHE A 7 -13.46 -41.73 22.15
N ILE A 8 -13.88 -42.85 22.76
CA ILE A 8 -14.27 -42.87 24.18
C ILE A 8 -13.07 -42.60 25.09
N GLY A 9 -11.88 -43.16 24.77
CA GLY A 9 -10.66 -42.96 25.56
C GLY A 9 -10.13 -41.52 25.54
N PHE A 10 -10.23 -40.83 24.40
CA PHE A 10 -9.74 -39.46 24.23
C PHE A 10 -10.68 -38.41 24.81
N VAL A 11 -12.00 -38.58 24.65
CA VAL A 11 -13.02 -37.74 25.30
C VAL A 11 -12.96 -37.92 26.83
N PHE A 12 -12.69 -39.12 27.34
CA PHE A 12 -12.45 -39.34 28.77
C PHE A 12 -11.17 -38.66 29.28
N LEU A 13 -10.12 -38.59 28.45
CA LEU A 13 -8.85 -37.95 28.83
C LEU A 13 -9.00 -36.41 28.94
N LEU A 14 -9.73 -35.80 27.99
CA LEU A 14 -10.08 -34.37 28.03
C LEU A 14 -11.04 -34.03 29.19
N LEU A 15 -12.02 -34.90 29.47
CA LEU A 15 -12.94 -34.72 30.60
C LEU A 15 -12.27 -34.90 31.97
N LEU A 16 -11.26 -35.78 32.09
CA LEU A 16 -10.51 -35.98 33.33
C LEU A 16 -9.53 -34.84 33.63
N GLN A 17 -8.97 -34.17 32.62
CA GLN A 17 -8.15 -32.97 32.81
C GLN A 17 -8.99 -31.71 33.06
N GLY A 18 -10.25 -31.67 32.60
CA GLY A 18 -11.18 -30.55 32.81
C GLY A 18 -11.95 -30.52 34.13
N TYR A 19 -11.87 -31.57 34.97
CA TYR A 19 -12.66 -31.67 36.21
C TYR A 19 -11.94 -31.26 37.50
N ALA A 20 -10.78 -30.61 37.39
CA ALA A 20 -10.20 -29.84 38.49
C ALA A 20 -10.70 -28.39 38.41
N GLN A 21 -11.85 -28.12 39.04
CA GLN A 21 -12.30 -26.76 39.31
C GLN A 21 -11.21 -26.00 40.08
N ASN A 22 -10.48 -25.14 39.38
CA ASN A 22 -9.87 -23.97 39.96
C ASN A 22 -9.98 -22.80 38.99
N ARG A 23 -10.40 -21.65 39.51
CA ARG A 23 -10.48 -20.39 38.78
C ARG A 23 -9.08 -20.03 38.27
N GLY A 24 -8.85 -20.16 36.96
CA GLY A 24 -7.64 -19.70 36.28
C GLY A 24 -7.48 -20.43 34.95
N ARG A 25 -7.40 -19.67 33.84
CA ARG A 25 -7.14 -20.06 32.43
C ARG A 25 -7.07 -21.56 32.10
N ALA A 26 -7.89 -22.00 31.14
CA ALA A 26 -7.74 -23.30 30.47
C ALA A 26 -6.27 -23.53 30.07
N GLU A 27 -5.75 -24.74 30.30
CA GLU A 27 -4.41 -25.11 29.84
C GLU A 27 -4.34 -25.01 28.31
N LYS A 28 -3.25 -24.44 27.80
CA LYS A 28 -3.02 -24.31 26.35
C LYS A 28 -2.98 -25.70 25.72
N TRP A 29 -3.62 -25.83 24.55
CA TRP A 29 -3.59 -27.07 23.79
C TRP A 29 -2.16 -27.42 23.36
N THR A 30 -1.80 -28.69 23.54
CA THR A 30 -0.57 -29.25 23.01
C THR A 30 -0.66 -29.44 21.50
N GLU A 31 0.48 -29.51 20.82
CA GLU A 31 0.53 -29.75 19.38
C GLU A 31 -0.17 -31.05 18.97
N ALA A 32 -0.03 -32.13 19.76
CA ALA A 32 -0.70 -33.40 19.52
C ALA A 32 -2.23 -33.30 19.62
N GLN A 33 -2.75 -32.45 20.51
CA GLN A 33 -4.20 -32.19 20.59
C GLN A 33 -4.69 -31.42 19.37
N ILE A 34 -3.91 -30.46 18.88
CA ILE A 34 -4.21 -29.71 17.66
C ILE A 34 -4.25 -30.65 16.45
N ASP A 35 -3.22 -31.48 16.27
CA ASP A 35 -3.13 -32.41 15.13
C ASP A 35 -4.27 -33.43 15.13
N ALA A 36 -4.54 -34.05 16.28
CA ALA A 36 -5.65 -34.99 16.43
C ALA A 36 -7.00 -34.32 16.12
N PHE A 37 -7.15 -33.04 16.48
CA PHE A 37 -8.37 -32.30 16.22
C PHE A 37 -8.53 -31.93 14.74
N ILE A 38 -7.43 -31.57 14.06
CA ILE A 38 -7.44 -31.38 12.61
C ILE A 38 -7.82 -32.68 11.91
N GLU A 39 -7.32 -33.84 12.34
CA GLU A 39 -7.67 -35.16 11.78
C GLU A 39 -9.16 -35.52 11.94
N MET A 40 -9.81 -34.99 12.97
CA MET A 40 -11.25 -35.19 13.21
C MET A 40 -12.13 -34.17 12.49
N SER A 41 -11.55 -33.04 12.08
CA SER A 41 -12.25 -31.96 11.39
C SER A 41 -12.26 -32.20 9.88
N GLU A 42 -13.24 -31.60 9.20
CA GLU A 42 -13.34 -31.64 7.76
C GLU A 42 -13.22 -30.23 7.19
N LEU A 43 -12.19 -29.98 6.38
CA LEU A 43 -12.07 -28.74 5.60
C LEU A 43 -12.81 -28.92 4.27
N ILE A 44 -14.04 -28.42 4.21
CA ILE A 44 -14.96 -28.52 3.09
C ILE A 44 -14.71 -27.36 2.12
N PRO A 45 -14.29 -27.62 0.87
CA PRO A 45 -14.18 -26.59 -0.15
C PRO A 45 -15.59 -26.22 -0.65
N VAL A 46 -16.10 -25.05 -0.24
CA VAL A 46 -17.43 -24.57 -0.67
C VAL A 46 -17.31 -23.80 -1.98
N GLN A 47 -16.33 -22.89 -2.08
CA GLN A 47 -15.97 -22.19 -3.31
C GLN A 47 -14.44 -22.04 -3.38
N VAL A 48 -13.79 -22.65 -4.37
CA VAL A 48 -12.33 -22.52 -4.55
C VAL A 48 -12.04 -22.09 -5.98
N THR A 49 -11.49 -20.88 -6.11
CA THR A 49 -11.25 -20.19 -7.40
C THR A 49 -9.75 -20.17 -7.76
N GLY A 50 -8.87 -20.60 -6.85
CA GLY A 50 -7.44 -20.71 -7.11
C GLY A 50 -6.61 -21.20 -5.92
N ASP A 51 -5.28 -21.15 -6.06
CA ASP A 51 -4.34 -21.52 -4.98
C ASP A 51 -4.57 -20.63 -3.75
N LYS A 52 -4.63 -21.24 -2.55
CA LYS A 52 -4.75 -20.54 -1.28
C LYS A 52 -3.69 -19.44 -1.13
N ASP A 53 -2.49 -19.66 -1.66
CA ASP A 53 -1.35 -18.75 -1.55
C ASP A 53 -1.52 -17.48 -2.41
N ASN A 54 -2.57 -17.43 -3.24
CA ASN A 54 -2.91 -16.29 -4.07
C ASN A 54 -4.41 -15.95 -4.04
N ARG A 55 -5.09 -16.25 -2.92
CA ARG A 55 -6.51 -15.95 -2.71
C ARG A 55 -6.76 -15.38 -1.33
N ILE A 56 -7.86 -14.66 -1.21
CA ILE A 56 -8.41 -14.28 0.08
C ILE A 56 -9.24 -15.47 0.57
N ASN A 57 -8.68 -16.24 1.49
CA ASN A 57 -9.31 -17.43 2.04
C ASN A 57 -10.20 -17.03 3.22
N VAL A 58 -11.48 -17.34 3.14
CA VAL A 58 -12.42 -17.22 4.25
C VAL A 58 -12.80 -18.63 4.68
N VAL A 59 -12.57 -18.95 5.95
CA VAL A 59 -12.81 -20.27 6.54
C VAL A 59 -13.87 -20.10 7.61
N ILE A 60 -15.07 -20.60 7.35
CA ILE A 60 -16.18 -20.59 8.30
C ILE A 60 -16.02 -21.77 9.24
N VAL A 61 -16.08 -21.55 10.55
CA VAL A 61 -15.86 -22.58 11.57
C VAL A 61 -17.12 -22.75 12.42
N ASN A 62 -17.63 -23.97 12.52
CA ASN A 62 -18.77 -24.30 13.38
C ASN A 62 -18.33 -24.47 14.84
N GLN A 63 -18.37 -23.41 15.63
CA GLN A 63 -18.27 -23.52 17.08
C GLN A 63 -19.63 -23.32 17.73
N TRP A 64 -19.77 -23.78 18.97
CA TRP A 64 -21.03 -23.70 19.68
C TRP A 64 -20.87 -23.49 21.19
N THR A 65 -21.96 -23.06 21.81
CA THR A 65 -22.16 -22.97 23.25
C THR A 65 -23.48 -23.58 23.68
N SER A 66 -23.62 -23.91 24.95
CA SER A 66 -24.86 -24.45 25.55
C SER A 66 -26.08 -23.52 25.46
N SER A 67 -25.90 -22.27 25.00
CA SER A 67 -26.99 -21.37 24.65
C SER A 67 -27.54 -21.54 23.24
N ASP A 68 -26.88 -22.36 22.41
CA ASP A 68 -27.24 -22.55 21.00
C ASP A 68 -28.26 -23.68 20.92
N GLU A 69 -29.42 -23.41 20.29
CA GLU A 69 -30.54 -24.36 20.27
C GLU A 69 -30.24 -25.58 19.38
N GLU A 70 -29.67 -25.34 18.20
CA GLU A 70 -29.33 -26.38 17.21
C GLU A 70 -27.89 -26.20 16.69
N PRO A 71 -26.86 -26.50 17.48
CA PRO A 71 -25.48 -26.28 17.09
C PRO A 71 -25.08 -27.14 15.87
N TYR A 72 -24.27 -26.56 14.97
CA TYR A 72 -23.75 -27.26 13.77
C TYR A 72 -22.75 -28.39 14.07
N ASN A 73 -22.54 -28.78 15.33
CA ASN A 73 -21.50 -29.75 15.71
C ASN A 73 -21.95 -31.20 15.62
N SER A 74 -23.23 -31.49 15.34
CA SER A 74 -23.70 -32.86 15.15
C SER A 74 -23.56 -33.31 13.68
N PRO A 75 -23.35 -34.61 13.40
CA PRO A 75 -23.25 -35.14 12.04
C PRO A 75 -24.41 -34.76 11.11
N ASP A 76 -25.64 -34.71 11.65
CA ASP A 76 -26.84 -34.38 10.87
C ASP A 76 -26.88 -32.90 10.46
N MET A 77 -26.16 -32.01 11.18
CA MET A 77 -26.11 -30.57 10.92
C MET A 77 -25.00 -30.14 9.96
N ARG A 78 -24.15 -31.07 9.50
CA ARG A 78 -23.11 -30.77 8.50
C ARG A 78 -23.72 -30.18 7.21
N GLY A 79 -24.86 -30.74 6.77
CA GLY A 79 -25.54 -30.29 5.56
C GLY A 79 -26.04 -28.86 5.68
N GLU A 80 -26.75 -28.55 6.77
CA GLU A 80 -27.23 -27.19 7.05
C GLU A 80 -26.06 -26.21 7.23
N PHE A 81 -24.96 -26.61 7.86
CA PHE A 81 -23.76 -25.76 7.96
C PHE A 81 -23.22 -25.34 6.59
N VAL A 82 -23.10 -26.28 5.65
CA VAL A 82 -22.61 -25.96 4.29
C VAL A 82 -23.63 -25.11 3.54
N LYS A 83 -24.91 -25.47 3.61
CA LYS A 83 -26.00 -24.73 2.97
C LYS A 83 -26.04 -23.27 3.46
N ASP A 84 -25.88 -23.04 4.76
CA ASP A 84 -25.87 -21.69 5.30
C ASP A 84 -24.67 -20.88 4.80
N ILE A 85 -23.49 -21.49 4.60
CA ILE A 85 -22.34 -20.80 3.98
C ILE A 85 -22.65 -20.44 2.51
N GLU A 86 -23.32 -21.34 1.78
CA GLU A 86 -23.70 -21.13 0.37
C GLU A 86 -24.74 -20.01 0.24
N GLU A 87 -25.79 -20.05 1.06
CA GLU A 87 -26.91 -19.10 1.03
C GLU A 87 -26.57 -17.73 1.65
N SER A 88 -25.44 -17.63 2.38
CA SER A 88 -24.93 -16.38 2.95
C SER A 88 -23.72 -15.85 2.17
N LEU A 89 -22.50 -16.22 2.54
CA LEU A 89 -21.27 -15.64 2.04
C LEU A 89 -21.07 -15.90 0.54
N VAL A 90 -21.31 -17.13 0.06
CA VAL A 90 -21.13 -17.42 -1.38
C VAL A 90 -22.15 -16.66 -2.22
N ALA A 91 -23.41 -16.58 -1.79
CA ALA A 91 -24.42 -15.74 -2.43
C ALA A 91 -24.00 -14.26 -2.45
N ALA A 92 -23.48 -13.73 -1.34
CA ALA A 92 -22.98 -12.36 -1.25
C ALA A 92 -21.77 -12.09 -2.18
N LEU A 93 -20.96 -13.11 -2.47
CA LEU A 93 -19.86 -13.05 -3.43
C LEU A 93 -20.30 -13.28 -4.89
N THR A 94 -21.56 -13.62 -5.16
CA THR A 94 -21.98 -14.02 -6.52
C THR A 94 -22.68 -12.88 -7.24
N TYR A 95 -22.02 -12.31 -8.25
CA TYR A 95 -22.62 -11.26 -9.07
C TYR A 95 -23.94 -11.72 -9.71
N GLY A 96 -24.99 -10.89 -9.61
CA GLY A 96 -26.32 -11.20 -10.12
C GLY A 96 -27.23 -12.00 -9.16
N ASP A 97 -26.72 -12.49 -8.03
CA ASP A 97 -27.57 -12.96 -6.93
C ASP A 97 -28.26 -11.76 -6.25
N GLU A 98 -29.49 -11.93 -5.76
CA GLU A 98 -30.22 -10.85 -5.08
C GLU A 98 -29.57 -10.43 -3.75
N ARG A 99 -28.77 -11.32 -3.17
CA ARG A 99 -27.99 -11.09 -1.94
C ARG A 99 -26.58 -10.59 -2.22
N ALA A 100 -26.22 -10.42 -3.50
CA ALA A 100 -24.89 -10.03 -3.93
C ALA A 100 -24.49 -8.70 -3.31
N GLN A 101 -23.28 -8.66 -2.75
CA GLN A 101 -22.72 -7.45 -2.17
C GLN A 101 -21.79 -6.80 -3.18
N THR A 102 -22.23 -5.72 -3.82
CA THR A 102 -21.66 -5.17 -5.07
C THR A 102 -20.12 -5.17 -5.10
N ALA A 103 -19.43 -4.57 -4.11
CA ALA A 103 -17.96 -4.56 -4.13
C ALA A 103 -17.32 -5.93 -3.93
N TYR A 104 -17.90 -6.83 -3.12
CA TYR A 104 -17.37 -8.17 -2.91
C TYR A 104 -17.66 -9.10 -4.09
N SER A 105 -18.89 -9.04 -4.61
CA SER A 105 -19.38 -9.87 -5.71
C SER A 105 -18.61 -9.65 -7.01
N HIS A 106 -18.09 -8.44 -7.24
CA HIS A 106 -17.23 -8.16 -8.39
C HIS A 106 -15.93 -8.96 -8.38
N TYR A 107 -15.47 -9.39 -7.21
CA TYR A 107 -14.17 -10.05 -7.03
C TYR A 107 -14.32 -11.49 -6.57
N LYS A 108 -15.43 -12.18 -6.88
CA LYS A 108 -15.66 -13.59 -6.51
C LYS A 108 -14.43 -14.48 -6.72
N GLU A 109 -13.80 -14.35 -7.89
CA GLU A 109 -12.60 -15.09 -8.32
C GLU A 109 -11.33 -14.80 -7.50
N PHE A 110 -11.37 -13.82 -6.60
CA PHE A 110 -10.28 -13.46 -5.70
C PHE A 110 -10.41 -14.18 -4.34
N PHE A 111 -11.57 -14.79 -4.08
CA PHE A 111 -11.87 -15.46 -2.82
C PHE A 111 -11.90 -16.98 -2.96
N ASN A 112 -11.40 -17.64 -1.93
CA ASN A 112 -11.73 -19.02 -1.61
C ASN A 112 -12.59 -19.02 -0.34
N VAL A 113 -13.65 -19.82 -0.31
CA VAL A 113 -14.51 -20.06 0.83
C VAL A 113 -14.47 -21.53 1.21
N TYR A 114 -14.14 -21.78 2.48
CA TYR A 114 -14.12 -23.11 3.07
C TYR A 114 -15.05 -23.16 4.29
N GLY A 115 -15.65 -24.31 4.54
CA GLY A 115 -16.21 -24.66 5.84
C GLY A 115 -15.24 -25.58 6.58
N LEU A 116 -14.78 -25.21 7.76
CA LEU A 116 -14.06 -26.12 8.65
C LEU A 116 -15.08 -26.70 9.64
N TRP A 117 -15.64 -27.84 9.27
CA TRP A 117 -16.65 -28.53 10.05
C TRP A 117 -16.02 -29.46 11.08
N MET A 118 -16.39 -29.26 12.34
CA MET A 118 -15.83 -29.91 13.52
C MET A 118 -16.94 -30.73 14.20
N PRO A 119 -17.09 -32.02 13.85
CA PRO A 119 -18.06 -32.89 14.50
C PRO A 119 -17.73 -33.11 15.97
N ASP A 120 -18.77 -33.18 16.80
CA ASP A 120 -18.69 -33.52 18.22
C ASP A 120 -17.69 -32.65 19.02
N THR A 121 -17.40 -31.44 18.53
CA THR A 121 -16.45 -30.54 19.20
C THR A 121 -16.96 -30.18 20.60
N PRO A 122 -16.08 -30.09 21.61
CA PRO A 122 -16.46 -29.56 22.92
C PRO A 122 -17.03 -28.15 22.81
N GLU A 123 -17.85 -27.79 23.81
CA GLU A 123 -18.36 -26.43 23.97
C GLU A 123 -17.23 -25.40 24.05
N TRP A 124 -17.43 -24.24 23.42
CA TRP A 124 -16.47 -23.13 23.40
C TRP A 124 -16.04 -22.70 24.81
N LYS A 125 -14.75 -22.38 24.98
CA LYS A 125 -14.11 -22.07 26.28
C LYS A 125 -14.13 -23.20 27.32
N LYS A 126 -14.77 -24.34 27.04
CA LYS A 126 -14.69 -25.59 27.85
C LYS A 126 -13.83 -26.66 27.18
N GLY A 127 -13.46 -26.47 25.91
CA GLY A 127 -12.51 -27.33 25.21
C GLY A 127 -11.57 -26.58 24.29
N ILE A 128 -12.04 -25.80 23.30
CA ILE A 128 -11.18 -25.04 22.38
C ILE A 128 -11.19 -23.54 22.73
N ASP A 129 -10.02 -22.91 22.67
CA ASP A 129 -9.84 -21.46 22.84
C ASP A 129 -9.30 -20.78 21.55
N LEU A 130 -9.11 -19.46 21.60
CA LEU A 130 -8.64 -18.67 20.46
C LEU A 130 -7.20 -19.01 20.06
N GLU A 131 -6.34 -19.40 21.01
CA GLU A 131 -4.95 -19.76 20.70
C GLU A 131 -4.89 -21.10 19.96
N ALA A 132 -5.72 -22.08 20.34
CA ALA A 132 -5.87 -23.34 19.61
C ALA A 132 -6.41 -23.10 18.20
N MET A 133 -7.39 -22.19 18.03
CA MET A 133 -7.89 -21.79 16.71
C MET A 133 -6.82 -21.14 15.84
N ASP A 134 -6.01 -20.25 16.42
CA ASP A 134 -4.87 -19.64 15.73
C ASP A 134 -3.87 -20.71 15.25
N ALA A 135 -3.56 -21.70 16.10
CA ALA A 135 -2.65 -22.77 15.74
C ALA A 135 -3.21 -23.70 14.65
N ILE A 136 -4.51 -23.99 14.68
CA ILE A 136 -5.20 -24.77 13.64
C ILE A 136 -5.17 -24.02 12.30
N ARG A 137 -5.50 -22.73 12.29
CA ARG A 137 -5.39 -21.89 11.09
C ARG A 137 -3.96 -21.89 10.54
N ASP A 138 -2.98 -21.66 11.41
CA ASP A 138 -1.58 -21.57 11.01
C ASP A 138 -1.11 -22.91 10.43
N LYS A 139 -1.48 -24.07 11.01
CA LYS A 139 -1.15 -25.40 10.42
C LYS A 139 -1.82 -25.67 9.07
N LEU A 140 -3.04 -25.17 8.86
CA LEU A 140 -3.79 -25.44 7.62
C LEU A 140 -3.41 -24.52 6.47
N PHE A 141 -3.07 -23.25 6.75
CA PHE A 141 -2.90 -22.23 5.71
C PHE A 141 -1.49 -21.62 5.64
N LEU A 142 -0.66 -21.77 6.68
CA LEU A 142 0.71 -21.25 6.73
C LEU A 142 1.77 -22.38 6.64
N PRO A 143 3.02 -22.06 6.27
CA PRO A 143 3.49 -20.76 5.78
C PRO A 143 2.93 -20.44 4.39
N TRP A 144 2.88 -19.15 4.07
CA TRP A 144 2.61 -18.69 2.71
C TRP A 144 3.79 -19.03 1.81
N LYS A 145 3.51 -19.54 0.60
CA LYS A 145 4.58 -19.71 -0.41
C LYS A 145 5.06 -18.37 -0.98
N ASN A 146 4.19 -17.36 -1.00
CA ASN A 146 4.49 -16.03 -1.51
C ASN A 146 4.40 -15.01 -0.37
N GLU A 147 5.47 -14.23 -0.14
CA GLU A 147 5.57 -13.27 0.97
C GLU A 147 4.60 -12.09 0.86
N HIS A 148 4.01 -11.84 -0.32
CA HIS A 148 3.20 -10.64 -0.56
C HIS A 148 1.74 -10.91 -0.95
N ARG A 149 1.34 -12.17 -1.16
CA ARG A 149 0.00 -12.55 -1.62
C ARG A 149 -0.69 -13.61 -0.77
N GLY A 150 -2.02 -13.55 -0.74
CA GLY A 150 -2.85 -14.41 0.08
C GLY A 150 -3.22 -13.78 1.42
N TRP A 151 -4.38 -14.19 1.92
CA TRP A 151 -4.88 -13.87 3.24
C TRP A 151 -5.72 -15.04 3.75
N VAL A 152 -5.78 -15.28 5.05
CA VAL A 152 -6.76 -16.23 5.62
C VAL A 152 -7.53 -15.61 6.79
N THR A 153 -8.85 -15.73 6.78
CA THR A 153 -9.72 -15.35 7.91
C THR A 153 -10.46 -16.57 8.43
N PHE A 154 -10.32 -16.89 9.71
CA PHE A 154 -11.18 -17.83 10.40
C PHE A 154 -12.37 -17.07 10.97
N LEU A 155 -13.57 -17.35 10.48
CA LEU A 155 -14.83 -16.76 10.95
C LEU A 155 -15.62 -17.82 11.71
N ILE A 156 -15.74 -17.65 13.02
CA ILE A 156 -16.51 -18.53 13.89
C ILE A 156 -17.99 -18.17 13.80
N MET A 157 -18.81 -19.13 13.37
CA MET A 157 -20.23 -18.98 13.10
C MET A 157 -21.05 -19.98 13.94
N PRO A 158 -21.43 -19.64 15.19
CA PRO A 158 -22.42 -20.39 15.95
C PRO A 158 -23.82 -20.23 15.36
N ASN A 159 -24.61 -21.30 15.42
CA ASN A 159 -26.01 -21.29 15.00
C ASN A 159 -26.91 -20.63 16.06
N ARG A 160 -26.94 -19.29 16.09
CA ARG A 160 -27.81 -18.50 16.98
C ARG A 160 -28.04 -17.08 16.48
N GLU A 161 -29.23 -16.56 16.71
CA GLU A 161 -29.60 -15.18 16.34
C GLU A 161 -29.03 -14.10 17.28
N LYS A 162 -28.87 -14.43 18.57
CA LYS A 162 -28.52 -13.48 19.62
C LYS A 162 -27.04 -13.55 19.99
N GLY A 163 -26.37 -12.41 20.01
CA GLY A 163 -25.00 -12.27 20.51
C GLY A 163 -24.28 -11.09 19.86
N GLY A 164 -23.02 -10.89 20.24
CA GLY A 164 -22.14 -9.90 19.65
C GLY A 164 -21.14 -10.53 18.69
N GLY A 165 -20.55 -9.71 17.83
CA GLY A 165 -19.43 -10.07 16.99
C GLY A 165 -18.11 -9.48 17.48
N GLY A 166 -17.04 -9.83 16.78
CA GLY A 166 -15.78 -9.13 16.90
C GLY A 166 -14.70 -9.75 16.03
N ALA A 167 -13.84 -8.89 15.50
CA ALA A 167 -12.75 -9.27 14.63
C ALA A 167 -11.38 -8.78 15.13
N ALA A 168 -10.36 -9.56 14.81
CA ALA A 168 -8.96 -9.22 15.01
C ALA A 168 -8.14 -9.64 13.80
N ARG A 169 -7.00 -8.98 13.59
CA ARG A 169 -6.10 -9.29 12.48
C ARG A 169 -4.64 -9.13 12.85
N ASN A 170 -3.80 -9.91 12.20
CA ASN A 170 -2.35 -9.74 12.16
C ASN A 170 -1.94 -9.53 10.70
N LEU A 171 -1.52 -8.30 10.38
CA LEU A 171 -1.16 -7.90 9.02
C LEU A 171 0.14 -8.57 8.53
N GLU A 172 1.10 -8.80 9.41
CA GLU A 172 2.40 -9.41 9.08
C GLU A 172 2.21 -10.88 8.70
N LYS A 173 1.48 -11.64 9.53
CA LYS A 173 1.11 -13.03 9.22
C LYS A 173 0.08 -13.14 8.09
N ARG A 174 -0.60 -12.05 7.75
CA ARG A 174 -1.72 -11.98 6.79
C ARG A 174 -2.88 -12.90 7.17
N VAL A 175 -3.26 -12.81 8.45
CA VAL A 175 -4.32 -13.61 9.05
C VAL A 175 -5.34 -12.75 9.80
N GLY A 176 -6.58 -13.24 9.82
CA GLY A 176 -7.67 -12.67 10.61
C GLY A 176 -8.43 -13.73 11.38
N ASN A 177 -9.04 -13.31 12.47
CA ASN A 177 -10.07 -14.07 13.18
C ASN A 177 -11.29 -13.18 13.35
N ALA A 178 -12.46 -13.78 13.22
CA ALA A 178 -13.72 -13.13 13.43
C ALA A 178 -14.67 -14.08 14.16
N VAL A 179 -15.58 -13.51 14.94
CA VAL A 179 -16.68 -14.22 15.59
C VAL A 179 -17.94 -13.44 15.30
N ILE A 180 -19.03 -14.13 14.97
CA ILE A 180 -20.35 -13.53 14.80
C ILE A 180 -21.40 -14.32 15.58
N ALA A 181 -22.54 -13.69 15.86
CA ALA A 181 -23.73 -14.40 16.29
C ALA A 181 -24.73 -14.44 15.13
N GLY A 182 -24.83 -15.61 14.49
CA GLY A 182 -25.74 -15.90 13.39
C GLY A 182 -25.03 -16.04 12.05
N ASN A 183 -25.80 -16.39 11.03
CA ASN A 183 -25.37 -16.64 9.66
C ASN A 183 -25.77 -15.52 8.67
N GLY A 184 -26.30 -14.40 9.18
CA GLY A 184 -26.72 -13.27 8.34
C GLY A 184 -25.55 -12.60 7.60
N ILE A 185 -25.76 -12.30 6.32
CA ILE A 185 -24.75 -11.76 5.39
C ILE A 185 -24.14 -10.46 5.91
N GLY A 186 -24.99 -9.52 6.35
CA GLY A 186 -24.56 -8.24 6.92
C GLY A 186 -23.56 -8.41 8.08
N LYS A 187 -23.81 -9.35 8.98
CA LYS A 187 -22.93 -9.61 10.14
C LYS A 187 -21.63 -10.28 9.71
N MET A 188 -21.70 -11.27 8.82
CA MET A 188 -20.51 -11.97 8.31
C MET A 188 -19.54 -11.00 7.63
N LEU A 189 -20.05 -10.21 6.68
CA LEU A 189 -19.23 -9.30 5.91
C LEU A 189 -18.75 -8.11 6.72
N HIS A 190 -19.49 -7.65 7.73
CA HIS A 190 -19.00 -6.67 8.70
C HIS A 190 -17.68 -7.15 9.34
N GLU A 191 -17.67 -8.34 9.91
CA GLU A 191 -16.48 -8.84 10.61
C GLU A 191 -15.33 -9.22 9.66
N ILE A 192 -15.64 -9.79 8.48
CA ILE A 192 -14.63 -10.07 7.45
C ILE A 192 -14.02 -8.76 6.93
N SER A 193 -14.80 -7.68 6.83
CA SER A 193 -14.31 -6.37 6.39
C SER A 193 -13.22 -5.82 7.31
N HIS A 194 -13.31 -6.09 8.62
CA HIS A 194 -12.26 -5.73 9.56
C HIS A 194 -10.97 -6.49 9.33
N THR A 195 -11.02 -7.75 8.89
CA THR A 195 -9.82 -8.57 8.76
C THR A 195 -9.05 -8.23 7.48
N CYS A 196 -9.49 -8.73 6.33
CA CYS A 196 -8.76 -8.63 5.07
C CYS A 196 -8.86 -7.24 4.44
N MET A 197 -10.04 -6.61 4.53
CA MET A 197 -10.29 -5.31 3.87
C MET A 197 -9.81 -4.11 4.69
N SER A 198 -9.51 -4.35 5.96
CA SER A 198 -9.01 -3.35 6.90
C SER A 198 -9.93 -2.15 7.09
N LEU A 199 -11.23 -2.39 7.04
CA LEU A 199 -12.24 -1.40 7.38
C LEU A 199 -12.38 -1.28 8.91
N GLY A 200 -12.86 -0.13 9.36
CA GLY A 200 -13.19 0.10 10.77
C GLY A 200 -14.66 0.39 10.91
N ASP A 201 -15.10 0.35 12.16
CA ASP A 201 -16.47 0.63 12.55
C ASP A 201 -16.85 2.08 12.26
N GLU A 202 -18.05 2.28 11.71
CA GLU A 202 -18.63 3.59 11.41
C GLU A 202 -19.68 4.05 12.44
N TYR A 203 -20.12 3.16 13.33
CA TYR A 203 -21.05 3.48 14.41
C TYR A 203 -20.39 4.26 15.55
N THR A 204 -21.22 4.96 16.33
CA THR A 204 -20.78 5.88 17.39
C THR A 204 -21.04 5.37 18.81
N THR A 205 -21.76 4.24 18.96
CA THR A 205 -22.03 3.67 20.29
C THR A 205 -20.75 3.15 20.93
N ALA A 206 -20.44 3.65 22.13
CA ALA A 206 -19.21 3.33 22.85
C ALA A 206 -19.07 1.82 23.12
N ALA A 207 -18.14 1.15 22.43
CA ALA A 207 -17.60 -0.10 22.92
C ALA A 207 -16.63 0.22 24.07
N THR A 208 -16.85 -0.34 25.25
CA THR A 208 -15.95 -0.14 26.38
C THR A 208 -14.58 -0.75 26.06
N GLY A 209 -13.55 0.08 25.88
CA GLY A 209 -12.15 -0.37 25.80
C GLY A 209 -11.53 -0.45 24.41
N THR A 210 -12.18 0.06 23.35
CA THR A 210 -11.58 0.14 22.00
C THR A 210 -10.97 1.53 21.77
N SER A 211 -9.80 1.58 21.12
CA SER A 211 -9.17 2.83 20.69
C SER A 211 -9.53 3.11 19.24
N ALA A 212 -10.09 4.29 18.97
CA ALA A 212 -10.43 4.74 17.63
C ALA A 212 -9.25 5.45 16.96
N PHE A 213 -8.91 5.02 15.75
CA PHE A 213 -7.89 5.63 14.91
C PHE A 213 -8.43 5.80 13.49
N PRO A 214 -8.12 6.90 12.79
CA PRO A 214 -8.64 7.12 11.45
C PRO A 214 -8.36 5.93 10.53
N THR A 215 -9.41 5.20 10.16
CA THR A 215 -9.44 4.21 9.09
C THR A 215 -9.66 4.87 7.74
N TYR A 216 -9.71 4.05 6.69
CA TYR A 216 -9.88 4.49 5.31
C TYR A 216 -11.13 5.36 5.10
N ALA A 217 -12.26 4.97 5.72
CA ALA A 217 -13.54 5.67 5.64
C ALA A 217 -13.78 6.66 6.81
N SER A 218 -12.70 7.08 7.48
CA SER A 218 -12.77 8.04 8.57
C SER A 218 -11.68 9.11 8.50
N GLU A 219 -11.97 10.29 9.04
CA GLU A 219 -11.02 11.40 9.09
C GLU A 219 -11.19 12.21 10.37
N LEU A 220 -10.11 12.87 10.84
CA LEU A 220 -10.18 13.80 11.98
C LEU A 220 -10.46 15.23 11.55
N GLU A 221 -10.31 15.51 10.26
CA GLU A 221 -10.43 16.83 9.67
C GLU A 221 -11.48 16.80 8.55
N TYR A 222 -12.36 17.80 8.53
CA TYR A 222 -13.42 17.93 7.52
C TYR A 222 -13.07 18.94 6.41
N GLU A 223 -11.87 19.52 6.44
CA GLU A 223 -11.41 20.42 5.38
C GLU A 223 -11.29 19.63 4.07
N ARG A 224 -11.92 20.14 3.01
CA ARG A 224 -12.09 19.39 1.77
C ARG A 224 -10.78 18.80 1.23
N GLU A 225 -9.68 19.53 1.26
CA GLU A 225 -8.39 19.05 0.75
C GLU A 225 -7.71 17.98 1.63
N LYS A 226 -8.16 17.83 2.87
CA LYS A 226 -7.63 16.83 3.83
C LYS A 226 -8.46 15.56 3.90
N ILE A 227 -9.72 15.59 3.43
CA ILE A 227 -10.58 14.40 3.39
C ILE A 227 -10.11 13.41 2.31
N LYS A 228 -9.84 12.17 2.73
CA LYS A 228 -9.42 11.05 1.84
C LYS A 228 -10.42 10.78 0.72
N TRP A 229 -11.72 10.90 0.97
CA TRP A 229 -12.79 10.69 -0.01
C TRP A 229 -13.37 11.98 -0.59
N ARG A 230 -12.66 13.11 -0.51
CA ARG A 230 -13.18 14.45 -0.89
C ARG A 230 -13.76 14.54 -2.29
N LYS A 231 -13.29 13.70 -3.22
CA LYS A 231 -13.83 13.67 -4.58
C LYS A 231 -15.26 13.14 -4.60
N TRP A 232 -15.60 12.14 -3.78
CA TRP A 232 -16.97 11.62 -3.65
C TRP A 232 -17.97 12.67 -3.19
N ILE A 233 -17.52 13.67 -2.43
CA ILE A 233 -18.36 14.74 -1.90
C ILE A 233 -18.68 15.76 -3.00
N GLU A 234 -19.96 15.98 -3.30
CA GLU A 234 -20.37 17.02 -4.26
C GLU A 234 -19.79 18.40 -3.86
N PRO A 235 -19.42 19.26 -4.83
CA PRO A 235 -18.91 20.60 -4.51
C PRO A 235 -19.86 21.44 -3.65
N SER A 236 -21.16 21.22 -3.79
CA SER A 236 -22.22 21.89 -3.04
C SER A 236 -22.47 21.34 -1.63
N THR A 237 -21.99 20.13 -1.31
CA THR A 237 -22.22 19.53 0.02
C THR A 237 -21.46 20.32 1.09
N PRO A 238 -22.12 20.78 2.16
CA PRO A 238 -21.48 21.49 3.27
C PRO A 238 -20.55 20.57 4.08
N LEU A 239 -19.52 21.15 4.68
CA LEU A 239 -18.50 20.48 5.50
C LEU A 239 -18.32 21.24 6.83
N PRO A 240 -18.48 20.59 8.00
CA PRO A 240 -18.96 19.22 8.17
C PRO A 240 -20.40 19.07 7.64
N THR A 241 -20.75 17.87 7.20
CA THR A 241 -22.06 17.61 6.58
C THR A 241 -23.11 17.41 7.66
N PRO A 242 -24.23 18.17 7.67
CA PRO A 242 -25.23 18.09 8.71
C PRO A 242 -26.14 16.87 8.50
N TYR A 243 -26.71 16.37 9.60
CA TYR A 243 -27.70 15.28 9.61
C TYR A 243 -29.10 15.80 9.26
N GLU A 244 -29.25 16.35 8.05
CA GLU A 244 -30.52 16.80 7.50
C GLU A 244 -30.96 15.86 6.38
N ALA A 245 -32.27 15.70 6.19
CA ALA A 245 -32.85 14.76 5.22
C ALA A 245 -32.28 14.92 3.79
N GLU A 246 -31.91 16.13 3.38
CA GLU A 246 -31.28 16.41 2.09
C GLU A 246 -29.91 15.73 1.90
N TYR A 247 -29.18 15.48 2.99
CA TYR A 247 -27.82 14.95 2.94
C TYR A 247 -27.70 13.50 3.38
N LEU A 248 -28.73 12.89 3.99
CA LEU A 248 -28.60 11.54 4.58
C LEU A 248 -28.17 10.47 3.56
N ASP A 249 -28.58 10.59 2.30
CA ASP A 249 -28.23 9.66 1.22
C ASP A 249 -27.02 10.13 0.38
N LYS A 250 -26.34 11.20 0.79
CA LYS A 250 -25.18 11.76 0.09
C LYS A 250 -23.87 11.35 0.76
N VAL A 251 -22.80 11.33 -0.02
CA VAL A 251 -21.44 11.25 0.53
C VAL A 251 -21.01 12.62 1.05
N GLY A 252 -20.58 12.65 2.32
CA GLY A 252 -20.21 13.86 3.04
C GLY A 252 -19.10 13.62 4.06
N ALA A 253 -18.95 14.53 5.01
CA ALA A 253 -18.14 14.36 6.20
C ALA A 253 -19.07 14.51 7.42
N PHE A 254 -19.74 13.42 7.78
CA PHE A 254 -20.70 13.39 8.89
C PHE A 254 -19.96 13.16 10.20
N GLU A 255 -20.21 14.01 11.19
CA GLU A 255 -19.56 13.91 12.49
C GLU A 255 -20.06 12.68 13.26
N GLY A 256 -19.13 11.95 13.87
CA GLY A 256 -19.32 10.68 14.53
C GLY A 256 -18.72 9.51 13.72
N ASN A 257 -17.83 8.74 14.34
CA ASN A 257 -17.23 7.54 13.75
C ASN A 257 -16.54 6.72 14.85
N GLN A 258 -16.35 5.41 14.65
CA GLN A 258 -15.53 4.55 15.52
C GLN A 258 -15.73 4.80 17.02
N TYR A 259 -16.96 4.68 17.53
CA TYR A 259 -17.26 4.87 18.96
C TYR A 259 -17.12 6.33 19.47
N HIS A 260 -16.74 7.29 18.62
CA HIS A 260 -16.69 8.72 18.93
C HIS A 260 -17.90 9.44 18.34
N LEU A 261 -18.53 10.29 19.14
CA LEU A 261 -19.66 11.13 18.70
C LEU A 261 -19.23 12.45 18.06
N VAL A 262 -18.01 12.91 18.33
CA VAL A 262 -17.46 14.20 17.89
C VAL A 262 -16.01 14.05 17.43
N ASP A 263 -15.49 15.03 16.68
CA ASP A 263 -14.09 15.12 16.20
C ASP A 263 -13.65 14.02 15.20
N TYR A 264 -14.52 13.07 14.89
CA TYR A 264 -14.29 12.04 13.89
C TYR A 264 -15.37 12.13 12.83
N TYR A 265 -15.00 12.00 11.56
CA TYR A 265 -15.92 12.11 10.44
C TYR A 265 -16.01 10.78 9.70
N ARG A 266 -17.21 10.43 9.25
CA ARG A 266 -17.47 9.30 8.35
C ARG A 266 -18.04 9.77 7.03
N SER A 267 -17.97 8.89 6.02
CA SER A 267 -18.34 9.25 4.65
C SER A 267 -19.85 9.30 4.39
N THR A 268 -20.65 8.59 5.17
CA THR A 268 -22.12 8.51 5.00
C THR A 268 -22.84 8.64 6.33
N ALA A 269 -24.04 9.22 6.33
CA ALA A 269 -24.87 9.29 7.53
C ALA A 269 -25.47 7.92 7.90
N GLN A 270 -25.88 7.15 6.88
CA GLN A 270 -26.58 5.87 6.97
C GLN A 270 -26.16 4.91 5.85
N GLY A 271 -26.59 3.64 5.92
CA GLY A 271 -26.45 2.70 4.78
C GLY A 271 -25.06 2.10 4.61
N CYS A 272 -24.32 1.87 5.71
CA CYS A 272 -23.06 1.13 5.65
C CYS A 272 -23.09 -0.05 6.62
N ILE A 273 -22.73 -1.24 6.12
CA ILE A 273 -22.51 -2.47 6.88
C ILE A 273 -21.50 -2.28 8.02
N MET A 274 -20.63 -1.27 7.93
CA MET A 274 -19.71 -0.90 9.01
C MET A 274 -20.40 -0.14 10.16
N GLY A 275 -21.70 0.13 10.09
CA GLY A 275 -22.52 0.65 11.19
C GLY A 275 -22.93 2.12 11.10
N ALA A 276 -22.82 2.77 9.94
CA ALA A 276 -23.36 4.12 9.78
C ALA A 276 -24.91 4.11 9.78
N GLY A 277 -25.52 4.89 10.67
CA GLY A 277 -26.98 4.99 10.81
C GLY A 277 -27.51 4.09 11.93
N VAL A 278 -27.69 2.80 11.65
CA VAL A 278 -28.04 1.71 12.59
C VAL A 278 -27.63 0.37 11.95
N PHE A 279 -27.07 -0.55 12.72
CA PHE A 279 -26.58 -1.87 12.26
C PHE A 279 -27.63 -2.78 11.59
N ASP A 280 -28.88 -2.74 12.07
CA ASP A 280 -29.89 -3.72 11.68
C ASP A 280 -30.67 -3.35 10.41
N ASN A 281 -30.31 -2.25 9.73
CA ASN A 281 -31.11 -1.66 8.66
C ASN A 281 -30.43 -1.66 7.27
N THR A 282 -29.23 -2.24 7.12
CA THR A 282 -28.54 -2.24 5.83
C THR A 282 -27.57 -3.41 5.69
N GLU A 283 -27.66 -4.13 4.58
CA GLU A 283 -26.61 -5.07 4.15
C GLU A 283 -25.62 -4.42 3.18
N GLU A 284 -25.89 -3.18 2.75
CA GLU A 284 -25.05 -2.47 1.78
C GLU A 284 -23.85 -1.78 2.41
N MET A 285 -22.84 -1.54 1.59
CA MET A 285 -21.61 -0.84 1.96
C MET A 285 -21.57 0.55 1.32
N CYS A 286 -21.12 1.55 2.08
CA CYS A 286 -21.00 2.91 1.57
C CYS A 286 -19.98 3.00 0.42
N PRO A 287 -20.07 4.02 -0.46
CA PRO A 287 -19.17 4.15 -1.61
C PRO A 287 -17.68 4.15 -1.25
N VAL A 288 -17.29 4.73 -0.10
CA VAL A 288 -15.89 4.80 0.33
C VAL A 288 -15.37 3.44 0.81
N CYS A 289 -16.21 2.66 1.48
CA CYS A 289 -15.88 1.29 1.86
C CYS A 289 -15.86 0.35 0.63
N ASN A 290 -16.76 0.54 -0.35
CA ASN A 290 -16.71 -0.14 -1.65
C ASN A 290 -15.40 0.11 -2.39
N GLN A 291 -14.94 1.36 -2.42
CA GLN A 291 -13.64 1.71 -2.99
C GLN A 291 -12.50 0.98 -2.27
N ARG A 292 -12.53 0.93 -0.93
CA ARG A 292 -11.50 0.25 -0.15
C ARG A 292 -11.43 -1.24 -0.45
N VAL A 293 -12.58 -1.92 -0.45
CA VAL A 293 -12.66 -3.36 -0.75
C VAL A 293 -12.10 -3.64 -2.13
N SER A 294 -12.53 -2.86 -3.13
CA SER A 294 -12.08 -3.00 -4.52
C SER A 294 -10.57 -2.82 -4.65
N MET A 295 -9.98 -1.82 -3.99
CA MET A 295 -8.53 -1.62 -4.01
C MET A 295 -7.78 -2.72 -3.24
N ARG A 296 -8.29 -3.10 -2.06
CA ARG A 296 -7.60 -4.03 -1.17
C ARG A 296 -7.57 -5.45 -1.73
N ALA A 297 -8.54 -5.84 -2.54
CA ALA A 297 -8.54 -7.11 -3.26
C ALA A 297 -7.25 -7.29 -4.10
N TYR A 298 -6.82 -6.26 -4.83
CA TYR A 298 -5.60 -6.29 -5.66
C TYR A 298 -4.30 -6.22 -4.86
N ASP A 299 -4.32 -5.75 -3.61
CA ASP A 299 -3.15 -5.85 -2.74
C ASP A 299 -2.91 -7.31 -2.29
N LEU A 300 -4.00 -8.06 -2.10
CA LEU A 300 -3.96 -9.41 -1.53
C LEU A 300 -3.85 -10.51 -2.58
N VAL A 301 -4.19 -10.23 -3.84
CA VAL A 301 -4.21 -11.19 -4.94
C VAL A 301 -3.34 -10.72 -6.09
N ASP A 302 -2.47 -11.60 -6.58
CA ASP A 302 -1.80 -11.44 -7.86
C ASP A 302 -2.75 -11.91 -8.97
N ILE A 303 -3.16 -10.96 -9.81
CA ILE A 303 -4.09 -11.26 -10.88
C ILE A 303 -3.43 -11.92 -12.08
N ILE A 304 -2.10 -11.85 -12.23
CA ILE A 304 -1.43 -12.47 -13.37
C ILE A 304 -1.24 -13.97 -13.08
N LYS A 305 -1.96 -14.81 -13.82
CA LYS A 305 -1.85 -16.28 -13.71
C LYS A 305 -0.65 -16.77 -14.49
N SER A 306 -0.52 -16.32 -15.74
CA SER A 306 0.58 -16.69 -16.62
C SER A 306 0.73 -15.68 -17.75
N THR A 307 1.82 -15.80 -18.50
CA THR A 307 2.14 -14.88 -19.57
C THR A 307 2.83 -15.60 -20.72
N VAL A 308 2.60 -15.16 -21.95
CA VAL A 308 3.30 -15.61 -23.14
C VAL A 308 4.04 -14.42 -23.74
N PRO A 309 5.33 -14.53 -24.07
CA PRO A 309 6.27 -15.53 -23.57
C PRO A 309 6.41 -15.45 -22.03
N GLU A 310 6.75 -16.56 -21.39
CA GLU A 310 7.00 -16.58 -19.95
C GLU A 310 8.28 -15.78 -19.62
N GLN A 311 9.32 -15.96 -20.43
CA GLN A 311 10.60 -15.26 -20.28
C GLN A 311 10.45 -13.75 -20.56
N LYS A 312 10.90 -12.93 -19.61
CA LYS A 312 10.82 -11.45 -19.68
C LYS A 312 11.95 -10.79 -20.46
N SER A 313 13.03 -11.51 -20.73
CA SER A 313 14.14 -11.03 -21.56
C SER A 313 14.24 -11.90 -22.80
N ILE A 314 13.97 -11.35 -23.99
CA ILE A 314 13.88 -12.10 -25.24
C ILE A 314 14.96 -11.61 -26.19
N GLU A 315 15.69 -12.52 -26.82
CA GLU A 315 16.64 -12.19 -27.88
C GLU A 315 16.07 -12.55 -29.26
N ILE A 316 16.22 -11.64 -30.22
CA ILE A 316 15.87 -11.83 -31.62
C ILE A 316 17.01 -11.39 -32.54
N LYS A 317 16.90 -11.76 -33.82
CA LYS A 317 17.82 -11.33 -34.88
C LYS A 317 17.02 -10.86 -36.09
N GLY A 318 17.21 -9.60 -36.50
CA GLY A 318 16.49 -9.02 -37.63
C GLY A 318 15.02 -8.79 -37.32
N SER A 319 14.17 -8.80 -38.35
CA SER A 319 12.72 -8.73 -38.14
C SER A 319 12.17 -10.07 -37.62
N LYS A 320 11.35 -9.99 -36.57
CA LYS A 320 10.67 -11.13 -35.97
C LYS A 320 9.34 -10.70 -35.36
N LYS A 321 8.29 -11.45 -35.66
CA LYS A 321 6.99 -11.36 -34.99
C LYS A 321 6.95 -12.27 -33.78
N ILE A 322 6.40 -11.77 -32.68
CA ILE A 322 6.20 -12.54 -31.45
C ILE A 322 4.80 -12.27 -30.93
N ARG A 323 4.09 -13.35 -30.58
CA ARG A 323 2.82 -13.26 -29.85
C ARG A 323 3.09 -13.05 -28.37
N PHE A 324 2.44 -12.03 -27.81
CA PHE A 324 2.35 -11.78 -26.39
C PHE A 324 0.93 -12.02 -25.90
N ALA A 325 0.79 -12.59 -24.71
CA ALA A 325 -0.49 -12.76 -24.05
C ALA A 325 -0.34 -12.71 -22.53
N VAL A 326 -1.38 -12.25 -21.85
CA VAL A 326 -1.51 -12.33 -20.39
C VAL A 326 -2.76 -13.13 -20.06
N ASP A 327 -2.61 -14.17 -19.24
CA ASP A 327 -3.74 -14.85 -18.62
C ASP A 327 -3.88 -14.31 -17.20
N HIS A 328 -5.08 -13.82 -16.87
CA HIS A 328 -5.29 -13.08 -15.63
C HIS A 328 -6.66 -13.39 -14.99
N ILE A 329 -6.79 -13.01 -13.72
CA ILE A 329 -8.03 -13.12 -12.95
C ILE A 329 -8.88 -11.89 -13.27
N VAL A 330 -10.09 -12.15 -13.75
CA VAL A 330 -11.01 -11.13 -14.26
C VAL A 330 -12.17 -10.95 -13.27
N PRO A 331 -12.52 -9.71 -12.88
CA PRO A 331 -13.71 -9.44 -12.07
C PRO A 331 -15.01 -9.65 -12.86
N GLU A 332 -16.13 -9.74 -12.17
CA GLU A 332 -17.46 -9.91 -12.78
C GLU A 332 -18.43 -8.79 -12.34
N PRO A 333 -18.85 -7.88 -13.24
CA PRO A 333 -18.51 -7.81 -14.66
C PRO A 333 -17.05 -7.39 -14.85
N ASN A 334 -16.49 -7.70 -16.02
CA ASN A 334 -15.12 -7.33 -16.33
C ASN A 334 -14.98 -5.79 -16.46
N THR A 335 -14.41 -5.18 -15.43
CA THR A 335 -14.07 -3.76 -15.36
C THR A 335 -12.58 -3.48 -15.62
N GLN A 336 -11.80 -4.52 -15.94
CA GLN A 336 -10.39 -4.36 -16.26
C GLN A 336 -10.19 -3.91 -17.70
N VAL A 337 -9.26 -2.98 -17.89
CA VAL A 337 -8.82 -2.49 -19.19
C VAL A 337 -7.36 -2.85 -19.41
N VAL A 338 -7.11 -3.74 -20.36
CA VAL A 338 -5.76 -4.14 -20.77
C VAL A 338 -5.20 -3.15 -21.81
N ARG A 339 -3.94 -2.75 -21.64
CA ARG A 339 -3.24 -1.78 -22.48
C ARG A 339 -1.81 -2.23 -22.75
N TRP A 340 -1.41 -2.20 -24.02
CA TRP A 340 -0.08 -2.60 -24.46
C TRP A 340 0.72 -1.38 -24.89
N PHE A 341 1.89 -1.19 -24.29
CA PHE A 341 2.80 -0.09 -24.58
C PHE A 341 4.12 -0.62 -25.13
N LEU A 342 4.52 -0.15 -26.31
CA LEU A 342 5.84 -0.40 -26.88
C LEU A 342 6.69 0.86 -26.76
N ASN A 343 7.78 0.77 -26.01
CA ASN A 343 8.63 1.89 -25.61
C ASN A 343 7.83 3.07 -25.07
N GLY A 344 6.76 2.80 -24.32
CA GLY A 344 5.88 3.81 -23.74
C GLY A 344 4.77 4.36 -24.65
N LYS A 345 4.66 3.93 -25.92
CA LYS A 345 3.53 4.28 -26.80
C LYS A 345 2.48 3.18 -26.77
N LEU A 346 1.23 3.58 -26.55
CA LEU A 346 0.09 2.67 -26.61
C LEU A 346 -0.05 2.11 -28.04
N ILE A 347 0.03 0.80 -28.19
CA ILE A 347 -0.09 0.09 -29.48
C ILE A 347 -1.34 -0.78 -29.58
N ALA A 348 -1.92 -1.19 -28.44
CA ALA A 348 -3.21 -1.89 -28.39
C ALA A 348 -3.90 -1.67 -27.04
N SER A 349 -5.22 -1.81 -27.00
CA SER A 349 -6.03 -1.79 -25.78
C SER A 349 -7.27 -2.67 -25.93
N GLY A 350 -7.79 -3.20 -24.82
CA GLY A 350 -8.99 -4.04 -24.81
C GLY A 350 -8.77 -5.47 -25.30
N THR A 351 -7.53 -5.93 -25.34
CA THR A 351 -7.16 -7.30 -25.74
C THR A 351 -6.11 -7.87 -24.79
N ASP A 352 -6.29 -9.13 -24.39
CA ASP A 352 -5.38 -9.88 -23.51
C ASP A 352 -4.19 -10.45 -24.27
N GLU A 353 -4.21 -10.40 -25.61
CA GLU A 353 -3.14 -10.84 -26.49
C GLU A 353 -2.89 -9.89 -27.65
N LEU A 354 -1.66 -9.91 -28.15
CA LEU A 354 -1.19 -9.08 -29.24
C LEU A 354 0.00 -9.74 -29.94
N GLU A 355 0.04 -9.70 -31.27
CA GLU A 355 1.26 -9.98 -32.03
C GLU A 355 2.00 -8.67 -32.33
N VAL A 356 3.29 -8.62 -31.96
CA VAL A 356 4.15 -7.46 -32.20
C VAL A 356 5.26 -7.85 -33.17
N GLU A 357 5.43 -7.07 -34.23
CA GLU A 357 6.59 -7.15 -35.10
C GLU A 357 7.70 -6.26 -34.56
N PHE A 358 8.88 -6.84 -34.38
CA PHE A 358 10.09 -6.14 -34.00
C PHE A 358 11.09 -6.28 -35.14
N GLY A 359 11.94 -5.28 -35.37
CA GLY A 359 13.11 -5.49 -36.23
C GLY A 359 13.95 -4.26 -36.50
N GLU A 360 13.38 -3.08 -36.36
CA GLU A 360 13.96 -1.80 -36.71
C GLU A 360 15.10 -1.43 -35.76
N ILE A 361 14.89 -1.52 -34.46
CA ILE A 361 15.80 -1.00 -33.43
C ILE A 361 16.36 -2.11 -32.53
N ALA A 362 17.41 -1.79 -31.77
CA ALA A 362 18.17 -2.76 -30.98
C ALA A 362 17.44 -3.19 -29.70
N GLU A 363 16.72 -2.28 -29.05
CA GLU A 363 16.08 -2.54 -27.76
C GLU A 363 14.62 -2.12 -27.80
N TYR A 364 13.75 -3.02 -27.34
CA TYR A 364 12.33 -2.74 -27.12
C TYR A 364 11.95 -3.09 -25.69
N GLU A 365 11.09 -2.26 -25.13
CA GLU A 365 10.35 -2.48 -23.90
C GLU A 365 8.87 -2.61 -24.27
N LEU A 366 8.30 -3.78 -24.05
CA LEU A 366 6.86 -4.02 -24.18
C LEU A 366 6.26 -4.16 -22.78
N ILE A 367 5.30 -3.30 -22.45
CA ILE A 367 4.57 -3.34 -21.18
C ILE A 367 3.10 -3.65 -21.46
N CYS A 368 2.58 -4.70 -20.83
CA CYS A 368 1.16 -4.94 -20.68
C CYS A 368 0.71 -4.39 -19.33
N SER A 369 -0.16 -3.39 -19.33
CA SER A 369 -0.77 -2.79 -18.15
C SER A 369 -2.23 -3.21 -18.07
N ILE A 370 -2.62 -3.83 -16.97
CA ILE A 370 -4.02 -4.16 -16.64
C ILE A 370 -4.45 -3.20 -15.55
N THR A 371 -5.55 -2.48 -15.76
CA THR A 371 -6.08 -1.50 -14.80
C THR A 371 -7.55 -1.78 -14.56
N ASP A 372 -7.96 -1.92 -13.30
CA ASP A 372 -9.38 -2.07 -12.95
C ASP A 372 -10.03 -0.69 -12.83
N GLU A 373 -10.84 -0.35 -13.83
CA GLU A 373 -11.55 0.93 -13.93
C GLU A 373 -13.00 0.81 -13.42
N THR A 374 -13.21 -0.06 -12.42
CA THR A 374 -14.51 -0.22 -11.77
C THR A 374 -15.10 1.11 -11.30
N PRO A 375 -16.42 1.34 -11.50
CA PRO A 375 -17.08 2.55 -11.00
C PRO A 375 -17.09 2.64 -9.47
N ASN A 376 -16.78 1.54 -8.77
CA ASN A 376 -16.64 1.52 -7.31
C ASN A 376 -15.42 2.33 -6.82
N ILE A 377 -14.48 2.66 -7.70
CA ILE A 377 -13.28 3.43 -7.37
C ILE A 377 -13.34 4.79 -8.04
N ARG A 378 -13.16 5.83 -7.24
CA ARG A 378 -12.96 7.19 -7.73
C ARG A 378 -11.50 7.58 -7.56
N PRO A 379 -10.69 7.61 -8.64
CA PRO A 379 -9.27 7.89 -8.53
C PRO A 379 -9.04 9.36 -8.17
N ASP A 380 -8.44 9.61 -7.01
CA ASP A 380 -8.10 10.94 -6.52
C ASP A 380 -6.64 11.01 -6.03
N PRO A 381 -5.65 11.08 -6.93
CA PRO A 381 -4.25 11.16 -6.53
C PRO A 381 -4.02 12.33 -5.55
N PRO A 382 -3.23 12.15 -4.46
CA PRO A 382 -2.47 10.95 -4.12
C PRO A 382 -3.22 9.86 -3.33
N PHE A 383 -4.48 10.07 -2.94
CA PHE A 383 -5.19 9.25 -1.94
C PHE A 383 -5.80 7.97 -2.51
N ALA A 384 -6.28 7.98 -3.75
CA ALA A 384 -6.65 6.77 -4.47
C ALA A 384 -6.21 6.79 -5.94
N ARG A 385 -5.99 5.60 -6.47
CA ARG A 385 -5.74 5.31 -7.89
C ARG A 385 -6.43 4.00 -8.23
N PHE A 386 -6.79 3.83 -9.49
CA PHE A 386 -7.21 2.52 -9.96
C PHE A 386 -6.11 1.48 -9.70
N PRO A 387 -6.46 0.28 -9.22
CA PRO A 387 -5.54 -0.84 -9.14
C PRO A 387 -4.95 -1.10 -10.51
N LYS A 388 -3.63 -1.22 -10.56
CA LYS A 388 -2.87 -1.41 -11.79
C LYS A 388 -1.78 -2.43 -11.58
N VAL A 389 -1.71 -3.40 -12.49
CA VAL A 389 -0.65 -4.41 -12.56
C VAL A 389 0.02 -4.33 -13.92
N GLU A 390 1.34 -4.45 -13.95
CA GLU A 390 2.13 -4.39 -15.18
C GLU A 390 3.00 -5.62 -15.35
N VAL A 391 3.07 -6.11 -16.58
CA VAL A 391 4.02 -7.12 -17.02
C VAL A 391 4.91 -6.48 -18.08
N GLN A 392 6.23 -6.60 -17.91
CA GLN A 392 7.21 -6.05 -18.83
C GLN A 392 8.02 -7.15 -19.51
N TRP A 393 8.23 -7.00 -20.82
CA TRP A 393 9.19 -7.76 -21.61
C TRP A 393 10.22 -6.81 -22.22
N ASN A 394 11.49 -7.19 -22.11
CA ASN A 394 12.61 -6.54 -22.76
C ASN A 394 13.06 -7.41 -23.93
N VAL A 395 12.99 -6.86 -25.15
CA VAL A 395 13.38 -7.56 -26.38
C VAL A 395 14.67 -6.93 -26.91
N LEU A 396 15.74 -7.72 -26.96
CA LEU A 396 17.02 -7.35 -27.55
C LEU A 396 17.11 -7.91 -28.96
N ASN A 397 17.27 -7.04 -29.95
CA ASN A 397 17.55 -7.39 -31.33
C ASN A 397 19.05 -7.24 -31.62
N THR A 398 19.72 -8.37 -31.89
CA THR A 398 21.16 -8.39 -32.17
C THR A 398 21.53 -8.02 -33.60
N ALA A 399 20.53 -7.83 -34.48
CA ALA A 399 20.73 -7.37 -35.85
C ALA A 399 19.60 -6.41 -36.27
N PRO A 400 19.55 -5.18 -35.72
CA PRO A 400 18.55 -4.18 -36.09
C PRO A 400 18.64 -3.80 -37.56
N THR A 401 17.49 -3.54 -38.18
CA THR A 401 17.37 -3.23 -39.60
C THR A 401 17.37 -1.74 -39.91
N SER A 402 17.15 -0.88 -38.91
CA SER A 402 17.15 0.57 -39.09
C SER A 402 18.55 1.10 -39.40
N ASP A 403 18.62 1.99 -40.38
CA ASP A 403 19.81 2.77 -40.73
C ASP A 403 19.85 4.13 -40.00
N ALA A 404 18.80 4.47 -39.25
CA ALA A 404 18.68 5.75 -38.58
C ALA A 404 19.60 5.84 -37.36
N LYS A 405 20.30 6.97 -37.22
CA LYS A 405 21.16 7.26 -36.06
C LYS A 405 20.35 7.20 -34.75
N PRO A 406 20.94 6.81 -33.61
CA PRO A 406 20.25 6.79 -32.32
C PRO A 406 19.57 8.13 -32.00
N LEU A 407 18.32 8.06 -31.53
CA LEU A 407 17.56 9.25 -31.15
C LEU A 407 18.20 9.92 -29.93
N LYS A 408 18.44 11.23 -30.02
CA LYS A 408 18.95 12.07 -28.94
C LYS A 408 18.15 13.36 -28.88
N VAL A 409 17.90 13.81 -27.66
CA VAL A 409 17.14 15.03 -27.40
C VAL A 409 17.89 15.86 -26.38
N SER A 410 17.87 17.18 -26.57
CA SER A 410 18.23 18.18 -25.57
C SER A 410 17.14 19.25 -25.52
N THR A 411 17.18 20.17 -24.55
CA THR A 411 16.21 21.27 -24.47
C THR A 411 16.90 22.62 -24.57
N ARG A 412 16.23 23.58 -25.23
CA ARG A 412 16.63 24.98 -25.30
C ARG A 412 15.55 25.84 -24.63
N THR A 413 15.94 26.68 -23.68
CA THR A 413 15.01 27.61 -23.02
C THR A 413 15.20 29.03 -23.56
N LYS A 414 14.10 29.70 -23.89
CA LYS A 414 14.04 31.11 -24.31
C LYS A 414 13.15 31.88 -23.33
N ASN A 415 13.58 33.07 -22.91
CA ASN A 415 12.76 33.94 -22.08
C ASN A 415 11.80 34.74 -22.97
N VAL A 416 10.50 34.71 -22.68
CA VAL A 416 9.45 35.37 -23.46
C VAL A 416 9.11 36.73 -22.87
N ASP A 417 8.91 36.78 -21.54
CA ASP A 417 8.67 38.03 -20.82
C ASP A 417 9.57 38.15 -19.58
N LYS A 418 10.44 39.17 -19.61
CA LYS A 418 11.32 39.52 -18.49
C LYS A 418 10.57 40.08 -17.28
N LYS A 419 9.32 40.52 -17.43
CA LYS A 419 8.49 41.09 -16.35
C LYS A 419 7.54 40.06 -15.73
N GLY A 420 7.01 39.12 -16.51
CA GLY A 420 6.07 38.08 -16.07
C GLY A 420 6.70 36.73 -15.67
N GLY A 421 7.98 36.50 -15.98
CA GLY A 421 8.67 35.26 -15.60
C GLY A 421 8.27 34.03 -16.42
N LEU A 422 7.89 34.27 -17.69
CA LEU A 422 7.48 33.23 -18.63
C LEU A 422 8.60 32.87 -19.62
N PHE A 423 8.66 31.60 -19.97
CA PHE A 423 9.68 30.99 -20.81
C PHE A 423 9.06 30.05 -21.83
N ASN A 424 9.72 29.90 -22.99
CA ASN A 424 9.46 28.81 -23.93
C ASN A 424 10.58 27.78 -23.83
N VAL A 425 10.22 26.51 -23.87
CA VAL A 425 11.15 25.38 -23.89
C VAL A 425 10.96 24.59 -25.18
N GLU A 426 12.03 24.54 -25.98
CA GLU A 426 12.08 23.89 -27.30
C GLU A 426 12.98 22.64 -27.22
N PRO A 427 12.48 21.43 -27.53
CA PRO A 427 13.28 20.23 -27.69
C PRO A 427 14.09 20.28 -28.98
N VAL A 428 15.41 20.08 -28.86
CA VAL A 428 16.32 19.93 -29.99
C VAL A 428 16.57 18.44 -30.21
N VAL A 429 15.93 17.88 -31.25
CA VAL A 429 16.00 16.47 -31.62
C VAL A 429 17.12 16.24 -32.64
N SER A 430 17.87 15.15 -32.48
CA SER A 430 18.88 14.69 -33.44
C SER A 430 18.88 13.17 -33.54
N GLY A 431 19.18 12.63 -34.73
CA GLY A 431 18.96 11.20 -34.99
C GLY A 431 17.47 10.85 -35.01
N GLY A 432 17.15 9.57 -34.84
CA GLY A 432 15.78 9.08 -34.97
C GLY A 432 15.25 9.11 -36.41
N ARG A 433 13.99 8.73 -36.58
CA ARG A 433 13.26 8.77 -37.85
C ARG A 433 11.95 9.55 -37.68
N PRO A 434 11.75 10.65 -38.41
CA PRO A 434 10.51 11.44 -38.30
C PRO A 434 9.29 10.65 -38.85
N PRO A 435 8.06 10.99 -38.41
CA PRO A 435 7.70 12.08 -37.51
C PRO A 435 8.03 11.81 -36.03
N PHE A 436 8.21 12.89 -35.26
CA PHE A 436 8.43 12.84 -33.80
C PHE A 436 7.15 13.18 -33.04
N THR A 437 6.98 12.53 -31.88
CA THR A 437 5.91 12.79 -30.92
C THR A 437 6.54 13.20 -29.58
N TYR A 438 5.84 14.07 -28.85
CA TYR A 438 6.35 14.70 -27.62
C TYR A 438 5.38 14.44 -26.47
N LYS A 439 5.93 14.23 -25.27
CA LYS A 439 5.15 14.15 -24.03
C LYS A 439 5.92 14.85 -22.92
N TRP A 440 5.33 15.93 -22.40
CA TRP A 440 5.90 16.73 -21.33
C TRP A 440 5.37 16.33 -19.95
N SER A 441 6.17 16.59 -18.91
CA SER A 441 5.81 16.32 -17.51
C SER A 441 4.57 17.09 -17.01
N ASN A 442 4.19 18.19 -17.68
CA ASN A 442 2.96 18.93 -17.41
C ASN A 442 1.75 18.42 -18.21
N GLY A 443 1.89 17.34 -18.98
CA GLY A 443 0.85 16.74 -19.79
C GLY A 443 0.74 17.26 -21.23
N SER A 444 1.52 18.28 -21.62
CA SER A 444 1.51 18.78 -23.01
C SER A 444 2.08 17.75 -24.00
N THR A 445 1.52 17.70 -25.21
CA THR A 445 2.01 16.90 -26.34
C THR A 445 2.57 17.74 -27.49
N SER A 446 2.59 19.06 -27.32
CA SER A 446 3.14 20.01 -28.29
C SER A 446 4.66 19.85 -28.42
N GLY A 447 5.18 20.13 -29.62
CA GLY A 447 6.63 20.14 -29.88
C GLY A 447 7.37 21.08 -28.93
N ASP A 448 6.84 22.27 -28.73
CA ASP A 448 7.36 23.26 -27.78
C ASP A 448 6.44 23.39 -26.55
N LEU A 449 7.03 23.73 -25.40
CA LEU A 449 6.29 24.29 -24.27
C LEU A 449 6.38 25.80 -24.34
N GLU A 450 5.23 26.47 -24.33
CA GLU A 450 5.13 27.92 -24.35
C GLU A 450 4.63 28.47 -23.03
N ASP A 451 5.05 29.70 -22.70
CA ASP A 451 4.57 30.48 -21.56
C ASP A 451 4.58 29.72 -20.22
N VAL A 452 5.66 28.97 -19.97
CA VAL A 452 5.85 28.23 -18.73
C VAL A 452 6.68 29.03 -17.71
N GLY A 453 6.37 28.85 -16.43
CA GLY A 453 7.06 29.51 -15.32
C GLY A 453 8.35 28.83 -14.88
N VAL A 454 8.86 29.24 -13.72
CA VAL A 454 9.95 28.57 -13.01
C VAL A 454 9.52 27.14 -12.67
N GLY A 455 10.37 26.17 -12.97
CA GLY A 455 10.03 24.76 -12.82
C GLY A 455 10.99 23.82 -13.53
N ILE A 456 10.74 22.53 -13.34
CA ILE A 456 11.45 21.45 -14.00
C ILE A 456 10.48 20.80 -14.99
N TYR A 457 10.85 20.81 -16.26
CA TYR A 457 10.06 20.25 -17.35
C TYR A 457 10.85 19.12 -18.01
N GLU A 458 10.32 17.91 -17.97
CA GLU A 458 10.88 16.74 -18.68
C GLU A 458 10.06 16.50 -19.94
N VAL A 459 10.75 16.26 -21.06
CA VAL A 459 10.14 15.82 -22.33
C VAL A 459 10.62 14.42 -22.66
N VAL A 460 9.68 13.56 -23.03
CA VAL A 460 9.95 12.29 -23.71
C VAL A 460 9.61 12.51 -25.19
N VAL A 461 10.59 12.29 -26.06
CA VAL A 461 10.41 12.31 -27.51
C VAL A 461 10.44 10.89 -28.02
N MET A 462 9.49 10.54 -28.88
CA MET A 462 9.46 9.27 -29.58
C MET A 462 9.43 9.49 -31.09
N ASP A 463 10.21 8.69 -31.81
CA ASP A 463 10.26 8.72 -33.27
C ASP A 463 9.32 7.69 -33.93
N SER A 464 9.32 7.63 -35.26
CA SER A 464 8.42 6.74 -36.01
C SER A 464 8.74 5.25 -35.87
N GLU A 465 9.94 4.91 -35.39
CA GLU A 465 10.42 3.54 -35.14
C GLU A 465 10.40 3.22 -33.64
N PHE A 466 9.62 3.97 -32.86
CA PHE A 466 9.42 3.79 -31.41
C PHE A 466 10.69 3.97 -30.57
N ARG A 467 11.76 4.62 -31.06
CA ARG A 467 12.88 5.01 -30.20
C ARG A 467 12.44 6.14 -29.30
N THR A 468 12.74 6.03 -28.00
CA THR A 468 12.51 7.11 -27.04
C THR A 468 13.80 7.74 -26.57
N ALA A 469 13.77 9.05 -26.38
CA ALA A 469 14.82 9.80 -25.70
C ALA A 469 14.18 10.84 -24.77
N LYS A 470 14.83 11.09 -23.64
CA LYS A 470 14.37 12.07 -22.65
C LYS A 470 15.30 13.27 -22.59
N ALA A 471 14.74 14.43 -22.32
CA ALA A 471 15.51 15.62 -21.99
C ALA A 471 14.80 16.44 -20.92
N ARG A 472 15.57 17.25 -20.19
CA ARG A 472 15.06 18.06 -19.08
C ARG A 472 15.48 19.51 -19.23
N ALA A 473 14.51 20.41 -19.14
CA ALA A 473 14.73 21.83 -18.91
C ALA A 473 14.54 22.16 -17.43
N SER A 474 15.47 22.93 -16.87
CA SER A 474 15.35 23.43 -15.49
C SER A 474 15.40 24.95 -15.52
N ILE A 475 14.29 25.57 -15.15
CA ILE A 475 14.10 27.02 -15.09
C ILE A 475 14.10 27.39 -13.61
N TYR A 476 15.02 28.25 -13.20
CA TYR A 476 15.17 28.66 -11.81
C TYR A 476 14.74 30.12 -11.64
N GLU A 477 14.46 30.55 -10.41
CA GLU A 477 14.23 31.96 -10.11
C GLU A 477 15.40 32.84 -10.55
N SER A 478 16.63 32.33 -10.50
CA SER A 478 17.82 33.02 -11.01
C SER A 478 17.82 33.22 -12.54
N SER A 479 16.95 32.51 -13.26
CA SER A 479 16.72 32.69 -14.70
C SER A 479 15.82 33.90 -14.99
N LEU A 480 15.16 34.47 -13.97
CA LEU A 480 14.45 35.75 -14.06
C LEU A 480 15.49 36.88 -14.11
N GLY A 481 15.54 37.62 -15.22
CA GLY A 481 16.48 38.73 -15.36
C GLY A 481 16.33 39.75 -14.23
N THR A 482 17.44 40.25 -13.65
CA THR A 482 17.39 41.22 -12.55
C THR A 482 16.62 42.48 -12.97
N ALA A 483 15.47 42.72 -12.34
CA ALA A 483 14.69 43.94 -12.48
C ALA A 483 15.56 45.16 -12.18
N GLY A 484 15.44 46.20 -13.01
CA GLY A 484 16.26 47.40 -12.97
C GLY A 484 16.26 48.08 -11.60
N ALA A 485 17.35 47.93 -10.85
CA ALA A 485 17.66 48.84 -9.76
C ALA A 485 18.03 50.20 -10.37
N THR A 486 17.14 51.18 -10.19
CA THR A 486 17.43 52.60 -10.36
C THR A 486 18.76 52.93 -9.69
N LYS A 487 19.69 53.52 -10.45
CA LYS A 487 20.99 54.01 -9.99
C LYS A 487 20.84 54.86 -8.71
N LYS A 488 21.25 54.36 -7.54
CA LYS A 488 21.79 55.19 -6.46
C LYS A 488 22.91 54.49 -5.69
N SER A 489 24.05 55.18 -5.66
CA SER A 489 25.13 55.23 -4.67
C SER A 489 25.96 53.96 -4.36
N LYS A 490 27.25 54.08 -4.64
CA LYS A 490 28.34 53.17 -4.27
C LYS A 490 28.47 53.04 -2.74
N LYS A 491 28.27 51.83 -2.21
CA LYS A 491 29.00 51.34 -1.04
C LYS A 491 29.52 49.93 -1.35
N ASN A 492 30.84 49.77 -1.26
CA ASN A 492 31.57 48.54 -1.55
C ASN A 492 31.03 47.37 -0.72
N LYS A 493 30.28 46.47 -1.37
CA LYS A 493 30.09 45.09 -0.91
C LYS A 493 30.79 44.20 -1.93
N LYS A 494 31.86 43.54 -1.51
CA LYS A 494 32.62 42.57 -2.33
C LYS A 494 31.63 41.62 -2.99
N LYS A 495 31.57 41.65 -4.32
CA LYS A 495 30.76 40.73 -5.13
C LYS A 495 31.33 39.34 -4.89
N LYS A 496 30.57 38.47 -4.24
CA LYS A 496 30.97 37.08 -4.00
C LYS A 496 30.93 36.38 -5.36
N SER A 497 32.09 36.07 -5.92
CA SER A 497 32.20 35.33 -7.18
C SER A 497 31.64 33.93 -6.95
N SER A 498 30.57 33.57 -7.65
CA SER A 498 30.09 32.19 -7.70
C SER A 498 30.73 31.49 -8.90
N ILE A 499 31.24 30.28 -8.65
CA ILE A 499 31.56 29.29 -9.68
C ILE A 499 30.40 28.29 -9.70
N ALA A 500 29.90 27.96 -10.88
CA ALA A 500 28.95 26.89 -11.10
C ALA A 500 29.61 25.84 -12.00
N VAL A 501 29.49 24.58 -11.60
CA VAL A 501 30.00 23.42 -12.36
C VAL A 501 28.80 22.56 -12.70
N VAL A 502 28.63 22.26 -13.99
CA VAL A 502 27.61 21.34 -14.49
C VAL A 502 28.32 20.12 -15.03
N ALA A 503 27.93 18.94 -14.55
CA ALA A 503 28.42 17.65 -15.04
C ALA A 503 27.35 17.02 -15.93
N ASP A 504 27.67 16.78 -17.19
CA ASP A 504 26.85 16.05 -18.14
C ASP A 504 27.33 14.58 -18.14
N VAL A 505 26.50 13.69 -17.62
CA VAL A 505 26.80 12.27 -17.44
C VAL A 505 26.16 11.49 -18.59
N LYS A 506 26.98 10.89 -19.44
CA LYS A 506 26.53 9.93 -20.45
C LYS A 506 26.56 8.53 -19.86
N ALA A 507 25.39 7.98 -19.61
CA ALA A 507 25.24 6.58 -19.22
C ALA A 507 25.77 5.66 -20.33
N SER A 508 26.44 4.58 -19.91
CA SER A 508 26.78 3.45 -20.78
C SER A 508 25.62 2.46 -20.87
N GLU A 509 25.72 1.53 -21.83
CA GLU A 509 24.89 0.32 -21.89
C GLU A 509 24.92 -0.43 -20.54
N ILE A 510 23.82 -1.13 -20.21
CA ILE A 510 23.67 -1.83 -18.94
C ILE A 510 24.85 -2.80 -18.70
N ASN A 511 25.44 -2.76 -17.50
CA ASN A 511 26.57 -3.60 -17.06
C ASN A 511 27.92 -3.39 -17.79
N LYS A 512 28.18 -2.22 -18.37
CA LYS A 512 29.52 -1.85 -18.90
C LYS A 512 30.09 -0.58 -18.25
N ASP A 513 31.35 -0.62 -17.82
CA ASP A 513 32.05 0.48 -17.14
C ASP A 513 32.72 1.49 -18.11
N ASN A 514 32.00 1.98 -19.12
CA ASN A 514 32.55 2.88 -20.15
C ASN A 514 31.80 4.22 -20.31
N GLY A 515 31.01 4.62 -19.30
CA GLY A 515 30.35 5.92 -19.27
C GLY A 515 31.34 7.10 -19.30
N ALA A 516 30.86 8.29 -19.69
CA ALA A 516 31.69 9.50 -19.78
C ALA A 516 31.02 10.69 -19.09
N ILE A 517 31.82 11.54 -18.45
CA ILE A 517 31.34 12.77 -17.80
C ILE A 517 32.03 13.98 -18.42
N ALA A 518 31.25 14.94 -18.91
CA ALA A 518 31.75 16.22 -19.43
C ALA A 518 31.41 17.36 -18.46
N LEU A 519 32.40 18.20 -18.10
CA LEU A 519 32.18 19.34 -17.20
C LEU A 519 32.07 20.65 -17.97
N SER A 520 31.06 21.45 -17.64
CA SER A 520 30.94 22.85 -18.03
C SER A 520 31.06 23.74 -16.81
N VAL A 521 32.13 24.53 -16.73
CA VAL A 521 32.36 25.49 -15.62
C VAL A 521 31.97 26.89 -16.08
N THR A 522 31.11 27.56 -15.32
CA THR A 522 30.71 28.96 -15.56
C THR A 522 30.99 29.81 -14.32
N GLY A 523 31.55 31.01 -14.52
CA GLY A 523 32.08 31.85 -13.44
C GLY A 523 33.54 31.51 -13.07
N GLY A 524 34.14 32.29 -12.16
CA GLY A 524 35.56 32.19 -11.83
C GLY A 524 36.52 32.70 -12.93
N GLN A 525 37.83 32.46 -12.77
CA GLN A 525 38.85 32.73 -13.78
C GLN A 525 39.51 31.41 -14.23
N SER A 526 39.60 31.21 -15.54
CA SER A 526 40.25 30.07 -16.21
C SER A 526 41.78 30.25 -16.25
N PRO A 527 42.60 29.18 -16.20
CA PRO A 527 42.28 27.75 -16.33
C PRO A 527 41.76 27.09 -15.03
N TYR A 528 40.87 26.11 -15.18
CA TYR A 528 40.29 25.36 -14.07
C TYR A 528 41.07 24.07 -13.78
N ASN A 529 41.31 23.77 -12.51
CA ASN A 529 41.84 22.47 -12.07
C ASN A 529 40.68 21.57 -11.65
N VAL A 530 40.52 20.43 -12.34
CA VAL A 530 39.47 19.43 -12.07
C VAL A 530 40.11 18.21 -11.43
N LYS A 531 39.59 17.79 -10.26
CA LYS A 531 39.94 16.52 -9.61
C LYS A 531 38.71 15.61 -9.60
N TRP A 532 38.86 14.40 -10.11
CA TRP A 532 37.79 13.38 -10.14
C TRP A 532 37.92 12.45 -8.93
N LYS A 533 36.79 12.07 -8.35
CA LYS A 533 36.68 11.05 -7.30
C LYS A 533 35.52 10.12 -7.70
N SER A 534 35.77 8.82 -7.82
CA SER A 534 34.74 7.85 -8.21
C SER A 534 33.71 7.73 -7.10
N ALA A 535 32.44 7.90 -7.46
CA ALA A 535 31.27 7.86 -6.59
C ALA A 535 30.40 6.68 -7.02
N VAL A 536 30.47 5.55 -6.32
CA VAL A 536 29.59 4.40 -6.60
C VAL A 536 28.21 4.74 -6.04
N TYR A 537 27.26 5.06 -6.91
CA TYR A 537 25.84 5.14 -6.53
C TYR A 537 25.20 3.80 -6.83
N GLU A 538 25.07 2.95 -5.81
CA GLU A 538 24.06 1.90 -5.83
C GLU A 538 22.72 2.55 -5.49
N TYR A 539 21.67 2.31 -6.28
CA TYR A 539 20.33 2.21 -5.70
C TYR A 539 20.34 0.92 -4.88
N GLY A 540 20.99 1.01 -3.71
CA GLY A 540 21.22 -0.10 -2.82
C GLY A 540 19.92 -0.52 -2.15
N LYS A 541 19.92 -1.76 -1.68
CA LYS A 541 19.00 -2.23 -0.64
C LYS A 541 18.88 -1.16 0.46
N SER A 542 17.68 -0.98 0.99
CA SER A 542 17.44 -0.21 2.21
C SER A 542 18.43 -0.67 3.30
N ILE A 543 19.24 0.25 3.83
CA ILE A 543 20.11 -0.03 4.97
C ILE A 543 19.33 0.30 6.24
N ILE A 544 19.06 -0.71 7.06
CA ILE A 544 18.33 -0.56 8.31
C ILE A 544 19.32 -0.23 9.43
N TYR A 545 19.07 0.86 10.15
CA TYR A 545 19.86 1.28 11.30
C TYR A 545 19.08 0.98 12.58
N GLU A 546 19.39 -0.17 13.19
CA GLU A 546 18.72 -0.65 14.40
C GLU A 546 18.89 0.32 15.59
N PRO A 547 17.90 0.45 16.49
CA PRO A 547 18.00 1.37 17.63
C PRO A 547 19.11 1.03 18.64
N ALA A 548 19.55 -0.22 18.69
CA ALA A 548 20.69 -0.64 19.49
C ALA A 548 22.01 0.03 19.06
N ASN A 549 22.09 0.55 17.84
CA ASN A 549 23.24 1.25 17.29
C ASN A 549 23.18 2.78 17.51
N ALA A 550 22.16 3.29 18.21
CA ALA A 550 21.98 4.72 18.42
C ALA A 550 22.81 5.24 19.62
N ALA A 551 23.44 6.40 19.44
CA ALA A 551 23.95 7.22 20.54
C ALA A 551 22.85 8.14 21.07
N ILE A 552 22.57 8.05 22.37
CA ILE A 552 21.45 8.74 23.04
C ILE A 552 21.99 9.84 23.96
N THR A 553 21.37 11.02 23.93
CA THR A 553 21.70 12.12 24.84
C THR A 553 20.41 12.70 25.43
N LEU A 554 20.14 12.39 26.70
CA LEU A 554 18.94 12.83 27.44
C LEU A 554 19.36 13.52 28.76
N PRO A 555 18.71 14.63 29.17
CA PRO A 555 18.77 15.17 30.52
C PRO A 555 17.80 14.40 31.44
N GLU A 556 18.35 13.65 32.40
CA GLU A 556 17.68 12.95 33.52
C GLU A 556 16.26 12.37 33.26
N HIS A 557 16.17 11.14 32.72
CA HIS A 557 15.33 10.01 33.18
C HIS A 557 15.44 8.80 32.22
N GLN A 558 14.99 7.64 32.70
CA GLN A 558 15.46 6.28 32.36
C GLN A 558 15.19 5.80 30.92
N ILE A 559 16.26 5.42 30.21
CA ILE A 559 16.17 4.44 29.11
C ILE A 559 15.75 3.10 29.74
N LYS A 560 14.61 2.56 29.30
CA LYS A 560 14.24 1.16 29.57
C LYS A 560 14.27 0.40 28.25
N THR A 561 15.35 -0.33 28.01
CA THR A 561 15.37 -1.43 27.04
C THR A 561 14.44 -2.52 27.56
N PHE A 562 13.29 -2.74 26.91
CA PHE A 562 12.41 -3.89 27.16
C PHE A 562 12.45 -4.82 25.96
N PHE A 563 12.49 -6.14 26.20
CA PHE A 563 12.27 -7.18 25.19
C PHE A 563 11.05 -8.06 25.55
N SER A 564 10.20 -8.34 24.55
CA SER A 564 9.65 -9.67 24.18
C SER A 564 8.21 -9.64 23.65
N ALA A 565 8.06 -9.56 22.32
CA ALA A 565 7.51 -10.62 21.47
C ALA A 565 8.01 -10.30 20.04
N SER A 566 8.82 -11.20 19.45
CA SER A 566 9.45 -11.10 18.10
C SER A 566 10.43 -9.93 17.85
N ASP A 567 11.65 -10.02 18.40
CA ASP A 567 12.91 -9.41 17.88
C ASP A 567 12.97 -7.91 17.49
N ASN A 568 12.03 -7.05 17.90
CA ASN A 568 12.11 -5.60 17.69
C ASN A 568 12.71 -4.86 18.90
N SER A 569 13.72 -4.00 18.66
CA SER A 569 14.34 -3.13 19.68
C SER A 569 13.83 -1.71 19.50
N TYR A 570 13.34 -1.02 20.54
CA TYR A 570 12.88 0.37 20.40
C TYR A 570 13.41 1.30 21.51
N LEU A 571 13.41 2.61 21.24
CA LEU A 571 13.85 3.65 22.19
C LEU A 571 12.65 4.38 22.83
N ASP A 572 12.50 4.28 24.15
CA ASP A 572 11.49 5.03 24.93
C ASP A 572 11.95 6.49 25.12
N CYS A 573 11.40 7.40 24.32
CA CYS A 573 11.84 8.79 24.23
C CYS A 573 10.94 9.76 25.01
N LYS A 574 10.73 9.48 26.31
CA LYS A 574 9.94 10.32 27.23
C LYS A 574 10.80 11.37 27.94
N GLY A 575 10.30 12.60 28.00
CA GLY A 575 10.98 13.72 28.67
C GLY A 575 11.04 14.99 27.80
N GLY A 576 11.19 16.13 28.46
CA GLY A 576 10.97 17.45 27.86
C GLY A 576 12.03 17.94 26.88
N GLU A 577 13.24 17.41 26.83
CA GLU A 577 14.27 17.78 25.83
C GLU A 577 15.23 16.60 25.62
N GLY A 578 15.77 16.39 24.42
CA GLY A 578 16.64 15.23 24.16
C GLY A 578 16.90 14.95 22.68
N ALA A 579 17.88 14.09 22.39
CA ALA A 579 18.18 13.62 21.03
C ALA A 579 18.60 12.15 20.98
N VAL A 580 18.16 11.47 19.91
CA VAL A 580 18.64 10.15 19.51
C VAL A 580 19.41 10.31 18.21
N SER A 581 20.60 9.71 18.10
CA SER A 581 21.47 9.88 16.95
C SER A 581 22.11 8.59 16.46
N TRP A 582 22.35 8.51 15.16
CA TRP A 582 23.06 7.42 14.49
C TRP A 582 24.19 7.98 13.66
N ASP A 583 25.27 7.20 13.57
CA ASP A 583 26.33 7.43 12.60
C ASP A 583 25.95 6.71 11.29
N VAL A 584 25.52 7.51 10.32
CA VAL A 584 25.05 7.09 9.00
C VAL A 584 26.15 7.33 7.98
N GLU A 585 26.77 6.26 7.50
CA GLU A 585 27.78 6.33 6.46
C GLU A 585 27.13 6.27 5.08
N VAL A 586 27.39 7.29 4.25
CA VAL A 586 26.95 7.29 2.86
C VAL A 586 28.14 7.35 1.91
N ALA A 587 28.05 6.55 0.85
CA ALA A 587 29.11 6.45 -0.14
C ALA A 587 29.31 7.76 -0.93
N ASN A 588 28.30 8.64 -0.99
CA ASN A 588 28.35 9.89 -1.74
C ASN A 588 27.63 11.02 -1.01
N SER A 589 28.03 12.26 -1.26
CA SER A 589 27.26 13.41 -0.76
C SER A 589 25.97 13.58 -1.57
N GLY A 590 24.82 13.77 -0.94
CA GLY A 590 23.56 13.89 -1.67
C GLY A 590 22.33 14.02 -0.78
N PHE A 591 21.16 14.17 -1.39
CA PHE A 591 19.89 14.13 -0.67
C PHE A 591 19.40 12.68 -0.55
N TYR A 592 19.28 12.21 0.69
CA TYR A 592 18.80 10.88 1.03
C TYR A 592 17.44 10.98 1.71
N PRO A 593 16.47 10.12 1.37
CA PRO A 593 15.32 9.91 2.24
C PRO A 593 15.81 9.23 3.53
N VAL A 594 15.40 9.76 4.67
CA VAL A 594 15.53 9.14 5.98
C VAL A 594 14.13 8.78 6.43
N ASP A 595 13.88 7.48 6.49
CA ASP A 595 12.65 6.89 6.99
C ASP A 595 12.86 6.49 8.44
N VAL A 596 11.95 6.92 9.32
CA VAL A 596 11.97 6.58 10.75
C VAL A 596 10.74 5.73 11.01
N ILE A 597 10.96 4.49 11.45
CA ILE A 597 9.91 3.59 11.88
C ILE A 597 9.58 3.91 13.33
N TYR A 598 8.31 4.15 13.65
CA TYR A 598 7.96 4.67 14.97
C TYR A 598 6.58 4.22 15.48
N GLY A 599 6.39 4.24 16.80
CA GLY A 599 5.19 3.72 17.48
C GLY A 599 4.92 4.35 18.86
N GLY A 600 3.69 4.25 19.37
CA GLY A 600 3.35 4.57 20.76
C GLY A 600 3.16 6.05 21.12
N ILE A 601 2.63 6.89 20.22
CA ILE A 601 2.27 8.27 20.54
C ILE A 601 0.89 8.32 21.23
N ASN A 602 0.85 8.68 22.51
CA ASN A 602 -0.39 9.05 23.17
C ASN A 602 -0.57 10.58 23.14
N LEU A 603 -1.68 11.03 22.55
CA LEU A 603 -2.42 12.29 22.80
C LEU A 603 -2.32 13.46 21.80
N LYS A 604 -1.47 13.42 20.77
CA LYS A 604 -1.51 14.22 19.52
C LYS A 604 -0.21 13.95 18.76
N GLY A 605 -0.23 13.84 17.42
CA GLY A 605 0.99 13.70 16.62
C GLY A 605 2.06 14.72 17.02
N SER A 606 3.33 14.33 16.93
CA SER A 606 4.46 15.14 17.41
C SER A 606 5.39 15.50 16.27
N ASP A 607 5.92 16.72 16.28
CA ASP A 607 6.99 17.14 15.37
C ASP A 607 8.35 17.01 16.05
N ALA A 608 9.30 16.36 15.38
CA ALA A 608 10.70 16.45 15.77
C ALA A 608 11.52 17.23 14.75
N ARG A 609 12.62 17.83 15.22
CA ARG A 609 13.66 18.35 14.34
C ARG A 609 14.59 17.21 13.97
N VAL A 610 15.15 17.26 12.76
CA VAL A 610 16.31 16.43 12.43
C VAL A 610 17.54 17.31 12.42
N SER A 611 18.64 16.81 12.97
CA SER A 611 19.96 17.43 12.91
C SER A 611 20.89 16.53 12.10
N VAL A 612 21.69 17.14 11.23
CA VAL A 612 22.75 16.43 10.49
C VAL A 612 24.06 17.08 10.86
N ASN A 613 25.00 16.30 11.38
CA ASN A 613 26.32 16.76 11.84
C ASN A 613 26.22 17.95 12.81
N GLY A 614 25.24 17.90 13.72
CA GLY A 614 25.00 18.96 14.72
C GLY A 614 24.23 20.18 14.20
N LYS A 615 23.88 20.23 12.90
CA LYS A 615 23.07 21.30 12.33
C LYS A 615 21.61 20.88 12.15
N VAL A 616 20.74 21.54 12.90
CA VAL A 616 19.28 21.40 12.81
C VAL A 616 18.79 21.82 11.41
N GLN A 617 17.99 20.96 10.79
CA GLN A 617 17.35 21.21 9.50
C GLN A 617 16.16 22.16 9.66
N THR A 618 15.84 22.91 8.60
CA THR A 618 14.74 23.90 8.64
C THR A 618 13.36 23.25 8.57
N LYS A 619 13.25 22.03 8.07
CA LYS A 619 12.02 21.24 8.02
C LYS A 619 11.91 20.35 9.26
N THR A 620 10.69 20.17 9.76
CA THR A 620 10.37 19.20 10.81
C THR A 620 9.96 17.87 10.19
N MET A 621 10.23 16.79 10.90
CA MET A 621 9.70 15.47 10.62
C MET A 621 8.42 15.30 11.42
N HIS A 622 7.31 15.06 10.71
CA HIS A 622 5.99 14.89 11.32
C HIS A 622 5.75 13.42 11.63
N PHE A 623 5.32 13.13 12.85
CA PHE A 623 4.92 11.80 13.26
C PHE A 623 3.40 11.77 13.49
N ASN A 624 2.70 11.06 12.60
CA ASN A 624 1.28 10.76 12.74
C ASN A 624 1.03 9.95 14.01
N GLN A 625 -0.15 10.08 14.60
CA GLN A 625 -0.51 9.29 15.76
C GLN A 625 -0.55 7.78 15.43
N THR A 626 0.11 6.96 16.25
CA THR A 626 0.16 5.49 16.13
C THR A 626 -0.50 4.82 17.34
N ARG A 627 -0.84 3.53 17.21
CA ARG A 627 -1.42 2.74 18.32
C ARG A 627 -0.49 2.73 19.55
N PRO A 628 -0.97 2.40 20.78
CA PRO A 628 -0.10 2.16 21.91
C PRO A 628 0.96 1.11 21.56
N LEU A 629 2.16 1.29 22.14
CA LEU A 629 3.50 0.65 22.01
C LEU A 629 3.66 -0.78 21.42
N TYR A 630 2.60 -1.54 21.12
CA TYR A 630 2.63 -2.96 20.82
C TYR A 630 1.80 -3.40 19.59
N THR A 631 1.17 -2.49 18.83
CA THR A 631 0.21 -2.91 17.76
C THR A 631 0.22 -2.12 16.44
N GLY A 632 1.18 -1.21 16.22
CA GLY A 632 1.32 -0.53 14.92
C GLY A 632 2.54 0.38 14.83
N TRP A 633 3.41 0.10 13.85
CA TRP A 633 4.50 0.96 13.42
C TRP A 633 4.06 1.77 12.20
N ASP A 634 4.41 3.05 12.15
CA ASP A 634 4.25 3.90 10.97
C ASP A 634 5.63 4.43 10.54
N VAL A 635 5.71 5.03 9.36
CA VAL A 635 6.96 5.54 8.77
C VAL A 635 6.86 7.04 8.56
N ALA A 636 7.77 7.79 9.21
CA ALA A 636 7.96 9.20 8.94
C ALA A 636 9.17 9.40 8.03
N THR A 637 8.96 9.97 6.85
CA THR A 637 10.01 10.22 5.86
C THR A 637 10.42 11.68 5.83
N MET A 638 11.73 11.95 5.84
CA MET A 638 12.27 13.26 5.49
C MET A 638 13.51 13.16 4.61
N LYS A 639 13.60 14.03 3.60
CA LYS A 639 14.82 14.17 2.80
C LYS A 639 15.84 15.06 3.51
N VAL A 640 17.05 14.54 3.72
CA VAL A 640 18.17 15.27 4.31
C VAL A 640 19.40 15.20 3.42
N TYR A 641 20.27 16.20 3.49
CA TYR A 641 21.54 16.20 2.76
C TYR A 641 22.63 15.60 3.64
N LEU A 642 23.26 14.52 3.19
CA LEU A 642 24.38 13.86 3.87
C LEU A 642 25.66 14.11 3.07
N ASN A 643 26.79 14.28 3.77
CA ASN A 643 28.11 14.36 3.14
C ASN A 643 28.65 12.95 2.90
N GLU A 644 29.53 12.78 1.93
CA GLU A 644 30.25 11.52 1.75
C GLU A 644 31.00 11.14 3.04
N GLY A 645 30.89 9.87 3.45
CA GLY A 645 31.43 9.33 4.70
C GLY A 645 30.41 9.32 5.84
N VAL A 646 30.91 9.22 7.07
CA VAL A 646 30.07 9.13 8.28
C VAL A 646 29.42 10.47 8.58
N ASN A 647 28.09 10.49 8.70
CA ASN A 647 27.29 11.63 9.13
C ASN A 647 26.58 11.27 10.43
N LYS A 648 26.56 12.20 11.37
CA LYS A 648 25.72 12.05 12.56
C LYS A 648 24.33 12.57 12.29
N VAL A 649 23.36 11.68 12.11
CA VAL A 649 21.94 12.04 11.92
C VAL A 649 21.24 11.89 13.25
N ALA A 650 20.55 12.94 13.71
CA ALA A 650 19.86 12.92 14.99
C ALA A 650 18.41 13.38 14.88
N ILE A 651 17.52 12.69 15.57
CA ILE A 651 16.15 13.13 15.83
C ILE A 651 16.17 13.88 17.15
N VAL A 652 15.76 15.14 17.12
CA VAL A 652 15.88 16.10 18.21
C VAL A 652 14.48 16.53 18.63
N SER A 653 14.17 16.36 19.92
CA SER A 653 12.92 16.83 20.52
C SER A 653 12.80 18.36 20.43
N ASN A 654 11.56 18.83 20.25
CA ASN A 654 11.20 20.25 20.22
C ASN A 654 10.73 20.80 21.58
N GLY A 655 11.05 20.15 22.69
CA GLY A 655 10.45 20.49 24.00
C GLY A 655 9.33 19.53 24.41
N GLN A 656 9.10 18.46 23.65
CA GLN A 656 8.01 17.50 23.82
C GLN A 656 8.53 16.06 23.68
N SER A 657 7.81 15.09 24.25
CA SER A 657 8.15 13.68 24.03
C SER A 657 7.99 13.33 22.55
N ILE A 658 8.98 12.63 21.99
CA ILE A 658 8.94 12.12 20.63
C ILE A 658 8.48 10.65 20.66
N PRO A 659 8.04 10.08 19.53
CA PRO A 659 7.54 8.72 19.50
C PRO A 659 8.63 7.71 19.82
N ASN A 660 8.24 6.49 20.17
CA ASN A 660 9.22 5.41 20.30
C ASN A 660 9.72 5.04 18.90
N ILE A 661 11.03 4.95 18.74
CA ILE A 661 11.67 4.66 17.46
C ILE A 661 12.07 3.19 17.44
N ASN A 662 11.60 2.44 16.44
CA ASN A 662 11.96 1.04 16.16
C ASN A 662 13.15 0.94 15.22
#